data_AF-A0A067MK47-F1
#
_entry.id   AF-A0A067MK47-F1
#
_cell.length_a   1.000
_cell.length_b   1.000
_cell.length_c   1.000
_cell.angle_alpha   90.00
_cell.angle_beta   90.00
_cell.angle_gamma   90.00
#
_symmetry.space_group_name_H-M   'P 1'
#
loop_
_entity.id
_entity.type
_entity.pdbx_description
1 polymer ?
#
loop_
_entity_poly.entity_id
_entity_poly.type
_entity_poly.pdbx_seq_one_letter_code
_entity_poly.pdbx_strand_id
1 'polypeptide(L)'
;MSENPFASVHGIETPLPGHATPSSLQKPSLAGSDTALVEELGQQQQRYSHAASSNPPVLESEKPDEGRPRSFKRLLLIGAAALIVVILAVVLGVYYGAVKPKQNHNSAAEGGSHSGGGPAATGGGGSGTNPTSNAITGGDGSTIVTEDGSTFTYHNSFGGYWISDPNNPFNDGARAQSWSPALNETFRYGVDKIRGVNIGGWLNTEPFIAPALYQKYQKTPTDTTPGDEWALSTDMAADGTLASGLENHYKTFITEEDFAQIAGAGLNYVRIPLPFWAIEVRDNEPFLAKVSWKYFLKAIQWARKYGLRINLDLHAVPGSQNGYNHSGKGGQVNFLNGIMGFPNAQRTLDYIRILAEFISQPEYKNVVTMFGVLNEPLEGTIGITQMNSFYYQAHQIIRTASGIGEGNGPWISMHDAFLGADTWANFMPGADRLALDSHPYFTFSPTPLAPPLSAHVNDACTQWSGIINGSMNTFGMSFAGEWSNGWNDCGLFLNGVGAGTRYEGTFPGSPAVSQGSCTDWTDWASWTADTKSQIKQFSMSSMDALGQSFFWTWKIANSTAGKVESPLWSYQLGLQNGWMPTDPREADGTCKNASPFAGPIAPPARTGGVGAGTIDPAWAASYSAWPPASINGAGAITAAYTPTGPIPTLPVPTFTQPSGAQATANINPGTGWTNTGDNTPMAVAVQGCTYPDSWTPTGAVPACAAVGAAGAGAGVVAGPATTRAAATTRAAATTSRPRTTTTDDNLARREAQPTGRYARALEARITPAPQA
;
A
#
# COMPACT_ATOMS: atom_id res chain seq x y z
N MET A 1 43.73 -50.38 -14.71
CA MET A 1 44.83 -50.59 -15.66
C MET A 1 44.30 -50.22 -17.03
N SER A 2 45.05 -49.38 -17.76
CA SER A 2 45.31 -49.38 -19.21
C SER A 2 44.20 -49.86 -20.18
N GLU A 3 43.90 -49.17 -21.30
CA GLU A 3 44.44 -47.92 -21.87
C GLU A 3 43.42 -47.34 -22.87
N ASN A 4 43.58 -46.06 -23.22
CA ASN A 4 42.93 -45.38 -24.35
C ASN A 4 43.68 -45.78 -25.67
N PRO A 5 43.58 -45.16 -26.89
CA PRO A 5 42.86 -43.94 -27.31
C PRO A 5 42.31 -43.94 -28.78
N PHE A 6 41.91 -42.74 -29.25
CA PHE A 6 41.71 -42.27 -30.66
C PHE A 6 40.48 -42.83 -31.44
N ALA A 7 39.57 -42.01 -31.99
CA ALA A 7 39.70 -40.98 -33.05
C ALA A 7 40.24 -41.58 -34.37
N SER A 8 39.79 -41.28 -35.59
CA SER A 8 39.27 -40.04 -36.21
C SER A 8 38.65 -40.40 -37.61
N VAL A 9 38.14 -39.55 -38.52
CA VAL A 9 37.51 -38.21 -38.56
C VAL A 9 36.96 -37.97 -40.01
N HIS A 10 35.80 -37.31 -40.16
CA HIS A 10 35.15 -36.89 -41.44
C HIS A 10 34.70 -38.01 -42.43
N GLY A 11 33.67 -37.81 -43.26
CA GLY A 11 32.70 -36.70 -43.32
C GLY A 11 31.70 -36.81 -44.48
N ILE A 12 30.59 -36.05 -44.35
CA ILE A 12 29.80 -35.38 -45.40
C ILE A 12 29.42 -36.19 -46.67
N GLU A 13 28.14 -36.56 -46.79
CA GLU A 13 27.25 -36.12 -47.90
C GLU A 13 25.78 -36.54 -47.67
N THR A 14 24.87 -35.59 -47.85
CA THR A 14 23.39 -35.73 -47.95
C THR A 14 22.99 -35.36 -49.39
N PRO A 15 21.82 -35.74 -49.99
CA PRO A 15 20.49 -35.74 -49.33
C PRO A 15 19.35 -36.70 -49.83
N LEU A 16 18.42 -37.03 -48.90
CA LEU A 16 16.96 -37.25 -49.11
C LEU A 16 16.46 -38.39 -50.05
N PRO A 17 15.15 -38.76 -50.03
CA PRO A 17 14.16 -38.82 -48.94
C PRO A 17 13.45 -40.21 -48.82
N GLY A 18 12.78 -40.52 -47.70
CA GLY A 18 11.88 -41.70 -47.65
C GLY A 18 11.31 -42.11 -46.29
N HIS A 19 9.98 -42.23 -46.24
CA HIS A 19 9.08 -42.62 -45.14
C HIS A 19 9.53 -43.60 -44.03
N ALA A 20 9.12 -43.26 -42.79
CA ALA A 20 8.39 -44.08 -41.78
C ALA A 20 8.25 -45.61 -42.07
N THR A 21 8.43 -46.57 -41.15
CA THR A 21 8.31 -46.64 -39.65
C THR A 21 8.78 -48.06 -39.23
N PRO A 22 8.70 -48.54 -37.95
CA PRO A 22 8.76 -47.90 -36.62
C PRO A 22 9.74 -48.61 -35.62
N SER A 23 10.21 -47.94 -34.56
CA SER A 23 10.58 -48.65 -33.31
C SER A 23 10.63 -47.77 -32.05
N SER A 24 10.14 -48.36 -30.94
CA SER A 24 10.46 -48.13 -29.52
C SER A 24 10.69 -46.70 -28.97
N LEU A 25 9.71 -46.27 -28.18
CA LEU A 25 9.82 -45.27 -27.10
C LEU A 25 11.07 -45.43 -26.21
N GLN A 26 11.78 -44.33 -25.99
CA GLN A 26 12.45 -44.03 -24.73
C GLN A 26 12.21 -42.54 -24.37
N LYS A 27 11.76 -42.28 -23.14
CA LYS A 27 11.58 -40.92 -22.60
C LYS A 27 12.95 -40.31 -22.24
N PRO A 28 13.28 -39.08 -22.64
CA PRO A 28 14.40 -38.34 -22.06
C PRO A 28 14.09 -37.88 -20.62
N SER A 29 15.12 -37.85 -19.79
CA SER A 29 15.08 -37.36 -18.41
C SER A 29 15.05 -35.82 -18.36
N LEU A 30 14.07 -35.24 -17.64
CA LEU A 30 14.05 -33.83 -17.27
C LEU A 30 14.77 -33.67 -15.92
N ALA A 31 16.07 -33.35 -15.95
CA ALA A 31 16.89 -33.19 -14.74
C ALA A 31 17.96 -32.08 -14.87
N GLY A 32 17.71 -31.07 -15.72
CA GLY A 32 18.69 -30.00 -16.01
C GLY A 32 18.11 -28.62 -16.31
N SER A 33 16.79 -28.43 -16.13
CA SER A 33 16.11 -27.14 -16.31
C SER A 33 16.21 -26.23 -15.09
N ASP A 34 16.17 -26.82 -13.89
CA ASP A 34 15.74 -26.08 -12.70
C ASP A 34 16.89 -25.27 -12.09
N THR A 35 18.13 -25.76 -12.19
CA THR A 35 19.34 -25.02 -11.76
C THR A 35 19.60 -23.81 -12.65
N ALA A 36 19.34 -23.90 -13.96
CA ALA A 36 19.52 -22.77 -14.88
C ALA A 36 18.52 -21.64 -14.60
N LEU A 37 17.27 -21.99 -14.26
CA LEU A 37 16.23 -21.01 -13.89
C LEU A 37 16.58 -20.29 -12.58
N VAL A 38 17.07 -21.03 -11.58
CA VAL A 38 17.53 -20.45 -10.29
C VAL A 38 18.74 -19.54 -10.49
N GLU A 39 19.68 -19.92 -11.36
CA GLU A 39 20.85 -19.09 -11.69
C GLU A 39 20.44 -17.82 -12.48
N GLU A 40 19.49 -17.93 -13.41
CA GLU A 40 18.96 -16.77 -14.17
C GLU A 40 18.18 -15.80 -13.27
N LEU A 41 17.35 -16.30 -12.35
CA LEU A 41 16.65 -15.51 -11.34
C LEU A 41 17.64 -14.80 -10.38
N GLY A 42 18.65 -15.52 -9.88
CA GLY A 42 19.71 -14.96 -9.06
C GLY A 42 20.48 -13.85 -9.80
N GLN A 43 20.85 -14.09 -11.07
CA GLN A 43 21.54 -13.11 -11.91
C GLN A 43 20.67 -11.92 -12.35
N GLN A 44 19.34 -12.07 -12.41
CA GLN A 44 18.43 -10.93 -12.56
C GLN A 44 18.42 -10.10 -11.27
N GLN A 45 18.18 -10.72 -10.12
CA GLN A 45 18.08 -9.99 -8.84
C GLN A 45 19.40 -9.33 -8.41
N GLN A 46 20.56 -9.90 -8.79
CA GLN A 46 21.88 -9.25 -8.71
C GLN A 46 21.97 -7.98 -9.57
N ARG A 47 21.47 -7.99 -10.81
CA ARG A 47 21.58 -6.84 -11.73
C ARG A 47 20.80 -5.63 -11.22
N TYR A 48 19.62 -5.82 -10.63
CA TYR A 48 18.81 -4.73 -10.06
C TYR A 48 19.40 -4.16 -8.77
N SER A 49 20.06 -4.99 -7.98
CA SER A 49 20.75 -4.53 -6.77
C SER A 49 21.87 -3.51 -7.03
N HIS A 50 22.53 -3.58 -8.20
CA HIS A 50 23.50 -2.56 -8.59
C HIS A 50 22.84 -1.23 -8.99
N ALA A 51 21.59 -1.24 -9.49
CA ALA A 51 20.84 -0.02 -9.78
C ALA A 51 20.36 0.68 -8.50
N ALA A 52 19.92 -0.10 -7.49
CA ALA A 52 19.56 0.43 -6.17
C ALA A 52 20.75 1.00 -5.36
N SER A 53 22.00 0.79 -5.83
CA SER A 53 23.23 1.11 -5.10
C SER A 53 23.99 2.35 -5.62
N SER A 54 23.61 2.91 -6.77
CA SER A 54 24.41 3.96 -7.43
C SER A 54 24.17 5.36 -6.85
N ASN A 55 24.74 5.64 -5.68
CA ASN A 55 24.95 7.01 -5.21
C ASN A 55 25.93 7.76 -6.14
N PRO A 56 25.65 9.01 -6.55
CA PRO A 56 26.62 9.84 -7.25
C PRO A 56 27.81 10.23 -6.34
N PRO A 57 28.99 10.53 -6.90
CA PRO A 57 30.19 10.80 -6.11
C PRO A 57 30.06 12.07 -5.28
N VAL A 58 30.43 11.97 -4.00
CA VAL A 58 30.45 13.09 -3.05
C VAL A 58 31.52 14.10 -3.48
N LEU A 59 31.11 15.35 -3.71
CA LEU A 59 32.04 16.47 -3.87
C LEU A 59 32.58 16.88 -2.49
N GLU A 60 33.89 16.74 -2.33
CA GLU A 60 34.60 17.00 -1.08
C GLU A 60 34.80 18.52 -0.89
N SER A 61 34.15 19.10 0.14
CA SER A 61 34.30 20.53 0.49
C SER A 61 35.10 20.72 1.77
N GLU A 62 36.08 21.63 1.74
CA GLU A 62 37.07 21.85 2.79
C GLU A 62 36.49 22.24 4.17
N LYS A 63 37.18 21.83 5.24
CA LYS A 63 36.85 22.17 6.63
C LYS A 63 37.32 23.58 7.01
N PRO A 64 36.49 24.39 7.71
CA PRO A 64 36.95 25.50 8.54
C PRO A 64 37.30 25.05 9.98
N ASP A 65 38.08 25.89 10.65
CA ASP A 65 38.91 25.57 11.83
C ASP A 65 38.16 25.49 13.19
N GLU A 66 38.77 24.81 14.17
CA GLU A 66 38.20 24.64 15.52
C GLU A 66 38.41 25.85 16.44
N GLY A 67 37.35 26.28 17.15
CA GLY A 67 37.45 27.35 18.15
C GLY A 67 36.39 27.30 19.27
N ARG A 68 36.84 27.09 20.51
CA ARG A 68 36.01 27.15 21.74
C ARG A 68 36.89 27.40 22.99
N PRO A 69 36.32 27.78 24.16
CA PRO A 69 35.15 28.64 24.41
C PRO A 69 35.36 29.64 25.58
N ARG A 70 34.50 30.68 25.74
CA ARG A 70 34.36 31.39 27.05
C ARG A 70 32.92 31.71 27.48
N SER A 71 32.50 31.03 28.56
CA SER A 71 31.73 31.54 29.71
C SER A 71 30.33 32.23 29.57
N PHE A 72 29.39 31.71 28.77
CA PHE A 72 27.97 32.13 28.88
C PHE A 72 27.10 31.27 29.85
N LYS A 73 27.54 30.05 30.19
CA LYS A 73 26.71 29.05 30.91
C LYS A 73 26.34 29.38 32.37
N ARG A 74 27.02 30.33 33.04
CA ARG A 74 26.76 30.65 34.46
C ARG A 74 25.58 31.59 34.70
N LEU A 75 25.22 32.45 33.74
CA LEU A 75 24.07 33.36 33.85
C LEU A 75 22.73 32.64 33.64
N LEU A 76 22.68 31.68 32.70
CA LEU A 76 21.48 30.88 32.42
C LEU A 76 21.02 30.03 33.62
N LEU A 77 21.96 29.46 34.38
CA LEU A 77 21.63 28.64 35.57
C LEU A 77 21.00 29.47 36.70
N ILE A 78 21.42 30.73 36.87
CA ILE A 78 20.86 31.64 37.89
C ILE A 78 19.43 32.05 37.49
N GLY A 79 19.19 32.34 36.20
CA GLY A 79 17.85 32.64 35.68
C GLY A 79 16.87 31.46 35.83
N ALA A 80 17.32 30.24 35.54
CA ALA A 80 16.50 29.04 35.69
C ALA A 80 16.11 28.78 37.16
N ALA A 81 17.03 28.96 38.11
CA ALA A 81 16.75 28.79 39.54
C ALA A 81 15.71 29.80 40.04
N ALA A 82 15.79 31.08 39.62
CA ALA A 82 14.81 32.09 39.97
C ALA A 82 13.41 31.77 39.43
N LEU A 83 13.31 31.27 38.19
CA LEU A 83 12.03 30.89 37.58
C LEU A 83 11.36 29.72 38.33
N ILE A 84 12.12 28.72 38.76
CA ILE A 84 11.62 27.57 39.54
C ILE A 84 11.01 28.04 40.88
N VAL A 85 11.63 29.00 41.57
CA VAL A 85 11.10 29.55 42.83
C VAL A 85 9.76 30.27 42.61
N VAL A 86 9.62 31.02 41.51
CA VAL A 86 8.35 31.69 41.15
C VAL A 86 7.26 30.66 40.82
N ILE A 87 7.58 29.62 40.04
CA ILE A 87 6.63 28.54 39.72
C ILE A 87 6.16 27.82 40.99
N LEU A 88 7.08 27.48 41.91
CA LEU A 88 6.74 26.85 43.18
C LEU A 88 5.85 27.73 44.05
N ALA A 89 6.09 29.05 44.11
CA ALA A 89 5.23 29.97 44.84
C ALA A 89 3.79 30.03 44.28
N VAL A 90 3.64 30.02 42.94
CA VAL A 90 2.32 29.98 42.29
C VAL A 90 1.62 28.64 42.52
N VAL A 91 2.31 27.51 42.35
CA VAL A 91 1.75 26.17 42.57
C VAL A 91 1.30 25.97 44.02
N LEU A 92 2.10 26.40 44.99
CA LEU A 92 1.73 26.34 46.42
C LEU A 92 0.55 27.28 46.73
N GLY A 93 0.51 28.48 46.14
CA GLY A 93 -0.62 29.41 46.27
C GLY A 93 -1.94 28.82 45.75
N VAL A 94 -1.91 28.14 44.60
CA VAL A 94 -3.09 27.46 44.03
C VAL A 94 -3.48 26.23 44.87
N TYR A 95 -2.52 25.42 45.30
CA TYR A 95 -2.77 24.22 46.10
C TYR A 95 -3.45 24.54 47.44
N TYR A 96 -2.92 25.52 48.20
CA TYR A 96 -3.50 25.92 49.48
C TYR A 96 -4.72 26.85 49.36
N GLY A 97 -4.92 27.50 48.21
CA GLY A 97 -6.04 28.43 47.97
C GLY A 97 -7.31 27.79 47.41
N ALA A 98 -7.20 26.72 46.61
CA ALA A 98 -8.32 26.23 45.79
C ALA A 98 -8.74 24.75 46.05
N VAL A 99 -7.93 23.92 46.71
CA VAL A 99 -8.24 22.49 46.89
C VAL A 99 -8.10 22.04 48.34
N LYS A 100 -9.21 22.01 49.07
CA LYS A 100 -9.28 21.36 50.40
C LYS A 100 -10.59 20.61 50.62
N PRO A 101 -10.63 19.28 50.33
CA PRO A 101 -11.73 18.42 50.75
C PRO A 101 -11.73 18.29 52.28
N LYS A 102 -12.91 18.37 52.91
CA LYS A 102 -13.07 18.10 54.34
C LYS A 102 -13.05 16.59 54.58
N GLN A 103 -12.15 16.11 55.42
CA GLN A 103 -12.18 14.74 55.94
C GLN A 103 -13.20 14.64 57.07
N ASN A 104 -14.06 13.62 57.04
CA ASN A 104 -14.79 13.14 58.22
C ASN A 104 -14.45 11.66 58.42
N HIS A 105 -13.92 11.32 59.59
CA HIS A 105 -13.74 9.94 60.03
C HIS A 105 -15.09 9.33 60.44
N ASN A 106 -15.26 8.01 60.27
CA ASN A 106 -15.58 7.15 61.42
C ASN A 106 -15.41 5.65 61.12
N SER A 107 -14.65 5.02 62.01
CA SER A 107 -14.62 3.64 62.51
C SER A 107 -15.43 2.53 61.82
N ALA A 108 -14.75 1.43 61.55
CA ALA A 108 -15.35 0.12 61.34
C ALA A 108 -15.87 -0.49 62.65
N ALA A 109 -16.93 -1.31 62.55
CA ALA A 109 -17.34 -2.27 63.56
C ALA A 109 -17.90 -3.51 62.85
N GLU A 110 -17.40 -4.70 63.20
CA GLU A 110 -17.92 -5.99 62.73
C GLU A 110 -19.13 -6.44 63.56
N GLY A 111 -19.94 -7.35 62.99
CA GLY A 111 -20.65 -8.36 63.76
C GLY A 111 -22.17 -8.42 63.59
N GLY A 112 -22.69 -9.64 63.44
CA GLY A 112 -24.10 -9.95 63.71
C GLY A 112 -24.89 -10.52 62.53
N SER A 113 -24.87 -11.84 62.39
CA SER A 113 -25.92 -12.58 61.68
C SER A 113 -27.26 -12.45 62.41
N HIS A 114 -28.39 -12.62 61.70
CA HIS A 114 -29.52 -13.48 62.12
C HIS A 114 -30.51 -13.71 60.96
N SER A 115 -31.26 -14.80 61.05
CA SER A 115 -32.16 -15.33 60.01
C SER A 115 -33.65 -15.10 60.33
N GLY A 116 -34.51 -15.14 59.30
CA GLY A 116 -35.97 -15.09 59.44
C GLY A 116 -36.67 -15.54 58.14
N GLY A 117 -37.67 -16.44 58.25
CA GLY A 117 -38.25 -17.15 57.11
C GLY A 117 -39.31 -16.38 56.29
N GLY A 118 -39.66 -16.95 55.12
CA GLY A 118 -40.68 -16.42 54.19
C GLY A 118 -42.14 -16.63 54.61
N PRO A 119 -43.11 -16.50 53.68
CA PRO A 119 -43.31 -17.57 52.69
C PRO A 119 -43.55 -17.10 51.23
N ALA A 120 -43.73 -18.06 50.32
CA ALA A 120 -43.73 -17.87 48.87
C ALA A 120 -45.12 -17.99 48.20
N ALA A 121 -45.32 -17.21 47.11
CA ALA A 121 -46.25 -17.41 45.97
C ALA A 121 -46.08 -16.21 45.02
N THR A 122 -46.10 -16.28 43.69
CA THR A 122 -46.20 -17.38 42.72
C THR A 122 -45.56 -16.91 41.40
N GLY A 123 -44.96 -17.80 40.63
CA GLY A 123 -44.25 -17.43 39.39
C GLY A 123 -45.16 -17.10 38.21
N GLY A 124 -44.72 -16.15 37.38
CA GLY A 124 -45.22 -15.90 36.02
C GLY A 124 -44.05 -15.85 35.06
N GLY A 125 -43.63 -17.02 34.56
CA GLY A 125 -42.46 -17.14 33.68
C GLY A 125 -42.75 -16.60 32.28
N GLY A 126 -42.44 -15.32 32.04
CA GLY A 126 -42.36 -14.74 30.71
C GLY A 126 -40.93 -14.85 30.17
N SER A 127 -40.64 -15.89 29.39
CA SER A 127 -39.38 -16.01 28.62
C SER A 127 -39.37 -15.01 27.46
N GLY A 128 -39.30 -13.72 27.77
CA GLY A 128 -39.05 -12.67 26.81
C GLY A 128 -37.56 -12.60 26.49
N THR A 129 -37.14 -13.32 25.46
CA THR A 129 -35.88 -13.03 24.77
C THR A 129 -36.00 -11.66 24.12
N ASN A 130 -35.64 -10.60 24.85
CA ASN A 130 -35.42 -9.30 24.25
C ASN A 130 -34.36 -9.47 23.16
N PRO A 131 -34.59 -9.01 21.92
CA PRO A 131 -33.51 -8.93 20.95
C PRO A 131 -32.47 -8.00 21.54
N THR A 132 -31.24 -8.50 21.71
CA THR A 132 -30.11 -7.67 22.13
C THR A 132 -29.97 -6.56 21.11
N SER A 133 -30.21 -5.31 21.52
CA SER A 133 -29.88 -4.16 20.69
C SER A 133 -28.36 -4.10 20.60
N ASN A 134 -27.80 -4.68 19.54
CA ASN A 134 -26.38 -4.60 19.26
C ASN A 134 -25.98 -3.12 19.31
N ALA A 135 -24.95 -2.81 20.11
CA ALA A 135 -24.51 -1.44 20.26
C ALA A 135 -24.12 -0.90 18.88
N ILE A 136 -24.66 0.28 18.53
CA ILE A 136 -24.39 0.90 17.22
C ILE A 136 -23.02 1.60 17.21
N THR A 137 -22.46 1.88 18.37
CA THR A 137 -21.13 2.49 18.54
C THR A 137 -20.52 2.12 19.89
N GLY A 138 -19.19 2.16 19.98
CA GLY A 138 -18.45 1.93 21.21
C GLY A 138 -17.02 2.46 21.12
N GLY A 139 -16.40 2.67 22.29
CA GLY A 139 -14.97 3.05 22.42
C GLY A 139 -14.17 1.94 23.12
N ASP A 140 -13.03 2.30 23.70
CA ASP A 140 -12.17 1.39 24.47
C ASP A 140 -12.95 0.56 25.51
N GLY A 141 -12.64 -0.74 25.60
CA GLY A 141 -13.29 -1.69 26.51
C GLY A 141 -14.70 -2.14 26.11
N SER A 142 -15.24 -1.69 24.97
CA SER A 142 -16.55 -2.16 24.49
C SER A 142 -16.48 -3.56 23.86
N THR A 143 -17.53 -4.35 24.01
CA THR A 143 -17.64 -5.67 23.36
C THR A 143 -18.09 -5.52 21.91
N ILE A 144 -17.34 -6.10 20.98
CA ILE A 144 -17.75 -6.31 19.60
C ILE A 144 -18.49 -7.64 19.50
N VAL A 145 -19.58 -7.65 18.72
CA VAL A 145 -20.17 -8.87 18.15
C VAL A 145 -19.86 -8.86 16.66
N THR A 146 -19.29 -9.95 16.16
CA THR A 146 -18.94 -10.16 14.75
C THR A 146 -20.13 -10.69 13.94
N GLU A 147 -19.97 -10.78 12.62
CA GLU A 147 -20.96 -11.41 11.72
C GLU A 147 -21.25 -12.89 12.02
N ASP A 148 -20.27 -13.64 12.54
CA ASP A 148 -20.45 -15.05 12.93
C ASP A 148 -20.94 -15.25 14.38
N GLY A 149 -21.23 -14.16 15.08
CA GLY A 149 -21.74 -14.16 16.45
C GLY A 149 -20.67 -14.41 17.53
N SER A 150 -19.40 -14.52 17.15
CA SER A 150 -18.29 -14.46 18.13
C SER A 150 -18.12 -13.05 18.68
N THR A 151 -17.37 -12.93 19.79
CA THR A 151 -17.22 -11.65 20.51
C THR A 151 -15.80 -11.43 20.97
N PHE A 152 -15.30 -10.20 20.83
CA PHE A 152 -14.02 -9.76 21.37
C PHE A 152 -14.16 -8.37 22.03
N THR A 153 -13.14 -7.94 22.77
CA THR A 153 -13.12 -6.60 23.38
C THR A 153 -12.36 -5.64 22.48
N TYR A 154 -12.96 -4.50 22.14
CA TYR A 154 -12.30 -3.44 21.40
C TYR A 154 -11.31 -2.71 22.32
N HIS A 155 -10.03 -2.79 22.00
CA HIS A 155 -8.96 -2.11 22.73
C HIS A 155 -8.42 -0.94 21.91
N ASN A 156 -8.63 0.29 22.37
CA ASN A 156 -8.16 1.51 21.72
C ASN A 156 -8.04 2.65 22.75
N SER A 157 -6.94 2.68 23.48
CA SER A 157 -6.61 3.71 24.48
C SER A 157 -6.35 5.11 23.87
N PHE A 158 -6.40 5.23 22.53
CA PHE A 158 -6.09 6.45 21.78
C PHE A 158 -7.32 7.32 21.47
N GLY A 159 -8.48 6.97 22.04
CA GLY A 159 -9.73 7.73 21.88
C GLY A 159 -10.42 7.49 20.54
N GLY A 160 -10.12 6.38 19.86
CA GLY A 160 -10.90 5.91 18.74
C GLY A 160 -12.25 5.32 19.17
N TYR A 161 -13.21 5.33 18.27
CA TYR A 161 -14.54 4.74 18.46
C TYR A 161 -15.04 4.15 17.14
N TRP A 162 -15.74 3.02 17.25
CA TRP A 162 -16.30 2.30 16.12
C TRP A 162 -17.76 2.62 15.90
N ILE A 163 -18.27 2.39 14.68
CA ILE A 163 -19.70 2.48 14.35
C ILE A 163 -20.13 1.26 13.54
N SER A 164 -21.24 0.63 13.94
CA SER A 164 -21.86 -0.50 13.25
C SER A 164 -23.38 -0.34 13.32
N ASP A 165 -23.96 0.42 12.39
CA ASP A 165 -25.41 0.62 12.29
C ASP A 165 -26.00 -0.29 11.19
N PRO A 166 -26.80 -1.33 11.51
CA PRO A 166 -27.45 -2.16 10.50
C PRO A 166 -28.43 -1.40 9.59
N ASN A 167 -28.93 -0.23 10.01
CA ASN A 167 -29.81 0.63 9.21
C ASN A 167 -29.03 1.64 8.35
N ASN A 168 -27.75 1.86 8.67
CA ASN A 168 -26.84 2.74 7.94
C ASN A 168 -25.42 2.15 7.86
N PRO A 169 -25.23 1.07 7.08
CA PRO A 169 -23.92 0.38 6.97
C PRO A 169 -22.85 1.22 6.27
N PHE A 170 -23.21 2.38 5.70
CA PHE A 170 -22.33 3.36 5.08
C PHE A 170 -22.08 4.59 5.98
N ASN A 171 -22.23 4.43 7.30
CA ASN A 171 -21.92 5.48 8.27
C ASN A 171 -20.40 5.66 8.43
N ASP A 172 -19.86 6.67 7.77
CA ASP A 172 -18.44 7.06 7.84
C ASP A 172 -18.09 7.91 9.09
N GLY A 173 -18.91 7.91 10.14
CA GLY A 173 -18.66 8.70 11.35
C GLY A 173 -17.59 8.14 12.31
N ALA A 174 -17.10 6.92 12.08
CA ALA A 174 -16.12 6.25 12.94
C ALA A 174 -14.74 6.90 12.86
N ARG A 175 -13.94 6.75 13.92
CA ARG A 175 -12.62 7.37 14.06
C ARG A 175 -11.61 6.42 14.67
N ALA A 176 -10.50 6.17 13.98
CA ALA A 176 -9.46 5.26 14.45
C ALA A 176 -8.72 5.78 15.70
N GLN A 177 -8.40 7.08 15.79
CA GLN A 177 -7.78 7.71 16.98
C GLN A 177 -8.20 9.18 17.11
N SER A 178 -8.10 9.74 18.31
CA SER A 178 -8.42 11.15 18.61
C SER A 178 -7.65 12.19 17.77
N TRP A 179 -6.48 11.85 17.22
CA TRP A 179 -5.69 12.71 16.33
C TRP A 179 -5.85 12.40 14.83
N SER A 180 -6.59 11.35 14.48
CA SER A 180 -6.92 11.00 13.10
C SER A 180 -8.30 11.56 12.75
N PRO A 181 -8.49 12.19 11.57
CA PRO A 181 -9.81 12.58 11.11
C PRO A 181 -10.74 11.36 10.98
N ALA A 182 -12.01 11.49 11.39
CA ALA A 182 -13.04 10.50 11.12
C ALA A 182 -13.22 10.31 9.60
N LEU A 183 -13.86 9.22 9.15
CA LEU A 183 -13.91 8.93 7.70
C LEU A 183 -14.74 9.95 6.90
N ASN A 184 -15.72 10.58 7.55
CA ASN A 184 -16.49 11.72 7.02
C ASN A 184 -15.79 13.09 7.17
N GLU A 185 -14.57 13.14 7.74
CA GLU A 185 -13.74 14.35 7.84
C GLU A 185 -12.59 14.30 6.81
N THR A 186 -12.20 15.48 6.30
CA THR A 186 -11.08 15.60 5.35
C THR A 186 -9.76 15.13 5.95
N PHE A 187 -9.14 14.13 5.32
CA PHE A 187 -7.75 13.77 5.57
C PHE A 187 -6.82 14.62 4.70
N ARG A 188 -5.97 15.44 5.31
CA ARG A 188 -5.12 16.42 4.62
C ARG A 188 -3.78 15.79 4.29
N TYR A 189 -3.68 15.15 3.13
CA TYR A 189 -2.46 14.49 2.66
C TYR A 189 -1.25 15.43 2.71
N GLY A 190 -0.12 14.91 3.22
CA GLY A 190 1.09 15.67 3.50
C GLY A 190 1.06 16.54 4.78
N VAL A 191 -0.06 16.62 5.49
CA VAL A 191 -0.17 17.29 6.81
C VAL A 191 -0.58 16.30 7.89
N ASP A 192 -1.64 15.54 7.65
CA ASP A 192 -2.03 14.40 8.46
C ASP A 192 -1.13 13.20 8.09
N LYS A 193 -0.63 12.46 9.08
CA LYS A 193 0.28 11.32 8.87
C LYS A 193 -0.49 10.02 8.60
N ILE A 194 -0.21 9.38 7.47
CA ILE A 194 -0.52 7.98 7.19
C ILE A 194 0.37 7.13 8.09
N ARG A 195 -0.26 6.41 9.01
CA ARG A 195 0.36 5.39 9.86
C ARG A 195 -0.33 4.07 9.52
N GLY A 196 0.26 3.34 8.60
CA GLY A 196 -0.35 2.15 8.01
C GLY A 196 0.38 0.86 8.26
N VAL A 197 -0.31 -0.24 7.97
CA VAL A 197 0.25 -1.58 7.76
C VAL A 197 -0.29 -2.15 6.46
N ASN A 198 0.46 -3.05 5.85
CA ASN A 198 -0.04 -3.87 4.77
C ASN A 198 -0.83 -5.06 5.31
N ILE A 199 -1.80 -5.52 4.53
CA ILE A 199 -2.54 -6.77 4.72
C ILE A 199 -2.00 -7.81 3.71
N GLY A 200 -0.66 -7.93 3.65
CA GLY A 200 0.07 -8.84 2.76
C GLY A 200 -0.21 -10.31 3.08
N GLY A 201 -0.02 -11.19 2.09
CA GLY A 201 -0.30 -12.62 2.20
C GLY A 201 -1.76 -13.03 2.43
N TRP A 202 -2.72 -12.09 2.44
CA TRP A 202 -4.15 -12.39 2.65
C TRP A 202 -4.88 -12.72 1.36
N LEU A 203 -5.25 -11.72 0.56
CA LEU A 203 -6.02 -11.90 -0.68
C LEU A 203 -5.15 -12.27 -1.87
N ASN A 204 -3.85 -11.96 -1.78
CA ASN A 204 -2.74 -12.42 -2.61
C ASN A 204 -1.78 -13.14 -1.66
N THR A 205 -1.52 -14.42 -1.87
CA THR A 205 -0.76 -15.26 -0.93
C THR A 205 0.73 -15.28 -1.24
N GLU A 206 1.54 -15.36 -0.19
CA GLU A 206 3.00 -15.36 -0.27
C GLU A 206 3.62 -16.39 0.68
N PRO A 207 4.66 -17.13 0.27
CA PRO A 207 5.24 -18.20 1.09
C PRO A 207 5.77 -17.77 2.44
N PHE A 208 6.41 -16.61 2.55
CA PHE A 208 7.00 -16.19 3.82
C PHE A 208 5.97 -15.64 4.81
N ILE A 209 4.78 -15.24 4.30
CA ILE A 209 3.66 -14.73 5.09
C ILE A 209 2.71 -15.86 5.48
N ALA A 210 2.43 -16.81 4.58
CA ALA A 210 1.53 -17.94 4.79
C ALA A 210 2.23 -19.31 4.59
N PRO A 211 3.38 -19.59 5.24
CA PRO A 211 4.26 -20.73 4.89
C PRO A 211 3.58 -22.10 4.94
N ALA A 212 2.65 -22.32 5.87
CA ALA A 212 1.96 -23.59 6.00
C ALA A 212 1.14 -23.98 4.75
N LEU A 213 0.68 -23.03 3.93
CA LEU A 213 0.00 -23.32 2.66
C LEU A 213 0.94 -24.01 1.66
N TYR A 214 2.18 -23.55 1.59
CA TYR A 214 3.20 -24.02 0.63
C TYR A 214 3.96 -25.24 1.15
N GLN A 215 4.26 -25.29 2.46
CA GLN A 215 4.91 -26.44 3.11
C GLN A 215 4.12 -27.74 2.95
N LYS A 216 2.80 -27.68 2.77
CA LYS A 216 1.95 -28.84 2.43
C LYS A 216 2.40 -29.53 1.13
N TYR A 217 2.89 -28.75 0.16
CA TYR A 217 3.17 -29.20 -1.21
C TYR A 217 4.67 -29.39 -1.51
N GLN A 218 5.55 -28.92 -0.63
CA GLN A 218 6.98 -29.19 -0.71
C GLN A 218 7.27 -30.69 -0.59
N LYS A 219 8.01 -31.24 -1.56
CA LYS A 219 8.44 -32.65 -1.54
C LYS A 219 9.69 -32.87 -0.69
N THR A 220 10.54 -31.85 -0.58
CA THR A 220 11.75 -31.83 0.26
C THR A 220 11.98 -30.43 0.84
N PRO A 221 12.81 -30.26 1.89
CA PRO A 221 13.21 -28.94 2.39
C PRO A 221 13.98 -28.08 1.39
N THR A 222 14.51 -28.69 0.32
CA THR A 222 15.25 -28.03 -0.77
C THR A 222 14.41 -27.93 -2.06
N ASP A 223 13.10 -28.18 -1.98
CA ASP A 223 12.22 -28.03 -3.12
C ASP A 223 12.12 -26.54 -3.48
N THR A 224 12.42 -26.22 -4.73
CA THR A 224 12.37 -24.86 -5.32
C THR A 224 11.26 -24.72 -6.36
N THR A 225 10.48 -25.79 -6.59
CA THR A 225 9.31 -25.78 -7.48
C THR A 225 8.29 -24.76 -6.96
N PRO A 226 7.65 -23.92 -7.80
CA PRO A 226 7.48 -22.52 -7.46
C PRO A 226 6.72 -22.23 -6.16
N GLY A 227 7.33 -21.41 -5.30
CA GLY A 227 6.66 -20.82 -4.15
C GLY A 227 5.83 -19.61 -4.55
N ASP A 228 4.79 -19.79 -5.37
CA ASP A 228 3.86 -18.73 -5.80
C ASP A 228 2.40 -19.22 -5.82
N GLU A 229 1.44 -18.30 -5.93
CA GLU A 229 0.02 -18.66 -5.90
C GLU A 229 -0.42 -19.45 -7.15
N TRP A 230 0.29 -19.35 -8.27
CA TRP A 230 0.03 -20.16 -9.47
C TRP A 230 0.29 -21.65 -9.21
N ALA A 231 1.48 -21.99 -8.70
CA ALA A 231 1.82 -23.36 -8.36
C ALA A 231 0.96 -23.88 -7.20
N LEU A 232 0.78 -23.08 -6.14
CA LEU A 232 -0.11 -23.42 -5.04
C LEU A 232 -1.53 -23.71 -5.53
N SER A 233 -2.10 -22.87 -6.41
CA SER A 233 -3.44 -23.08 -6.96
C SER A 233 -3.51 -24.33 -7.84
N THR A 234 -2.45 -24.62 -8.60
CA THR A 234 -2.34 -25.82 -9.45
C THR A 234 -2.35 -27.09 -8.59
N ASP A 235 -1.52 -27.14 -7.53
CA ASP A 235 -1.44 -28.29 -6.63
C ASP A 235 -2.72 -28.44 -5.77
N MET A 236 -3.31 -27.33 -5.32
CA MET A 236 -4.61 -27.36 -4.65
C MET A 236 -5.75 -27.79 -5.57
N ALA A 237 -5.70 -27.48 -6.87
CA ALA A 237 -6.66 -27.98 -7.85
C ALA A 237 -6.49 -29.50 -8.09
N ALA A 238 -5.25 -29.99 -8.17
CA ALA A 238 -4.96 -31.42 -8.29
C ALA A 238 -5.48 -32.24 -7.09
N ASP A 239 -5.37 -31.68 -5.88
CA ASP A 239 -5.93 -32.24 -4.64
C ASP A 239 -7.45 -32.05 -4.48
N GLY A 240 -8.11 -31.27 -5.35
CA GLY A 240 -9.52 -30.90 -5.19
C GLY A 240 -9.82 -29.95 -4.02
N THR A 241 -8.80 -29.22 -3.52
CA THR A 241 -8.86 -28.34 -2.35
C THR A 241 -8.76 -26.85 -2.65
N LEU A 242 -8.60 -26.43 -3.91
CA LEU A 242 -8.45 -25.01 -4.31
C LEU A 242 -9.46 -24.08 -3.66
N ALA A 243 -10.76 -24.32 -3.88
CA ALA A 243 -11.81 -23.47 -3.36
C ALA A 243 -11.87 -23.48 -1.82
N SER A 244 -11.87 -24.66 -1.20
CA SER A 244 -12.02 -24.80 0.25
C SER A 244 -10.82 -24.32 1.04
N GLY A 245 -9.60 -24.52 0.53
CA GLY A 245 -8.36 -24.14 1.20
C GLY A 245 -8.09 -22.63 1.13
N LEU A 246 -8.21 -22.02 -0.05
CA LEU A 246 -8.02 -20.57 -0.19
C LEU A 246 -9.18 -19.79 0.43
N GLU A 247 -10.44 -20.24 0.32
CA GLU A 247 -11.54 -19.56 1.03
C GLU A 247 -11.41 -19.72 2.56
N ASN A 248 -10.91 -20.85 3.06
CA ASN A 248 -10.58 -20.97 4.49
C ASN A 248 -9.47 -20.00 4.89
N HIS A 249 -8.38 -19.90 4.13
CA HIS A 249 -7.31 -18.91 4.37
C HIS A 249 -7.86 -17.49 4.39
N TYR A 250 -8.63 -17.08 3.38
CA TYR A 250 -9.24 -15.75 3.34
C TYR A 250 -10.21 -15.51 4.51
N LYS A 251 -10.89 -16.54 5.01
CA LYS A 251 -11.80 -16.45 6.17
C LYS A 251 -11.08 -16.36 7.52
N THR A 252 -9.98 -17.08 7.71
CA THR A 252 -9.35 -17.26 9.03
C THR A 252 -8.03 -16.55 9.20
N PHE A 253 -7.35 -16.15 8.12
CA PHE A 253 -6.08 -15.45 8.24
C PHE A 253 -6.29 -14.01 8.72
N ILE A 254 -6.99 -13.15 7.97
CA ILE A 254 -7.34 -11.80 8.42
C ILE A 254 -8.83 -11.71 8.72
N THR A 255 -9.14 -11.13 9.86
CA THR A 255 -10.48 -11.10 10.46
C THR A 255 -10.90 -9.68 10.84
N GLU A 256 -12.14 -9.52 11.32
CA GLU A 256 -12.61 -8.25 11.88
C GLU A 256 -11.76 -7.79 13.08
N GLU A 257 -11.28 -8.74 13.89
CA GLU A 257 -10.47 -8.44 15.07
C GLU A 257 -9.11 -7.84 14.68
N ASP A 258 -8.53 -8.25 13.55
CA ASP A 258 -7.29 -7.66 13.04
C ASP A 258 -7.47 -6.16 12.73
N PHE A 259 -8.58 -5.77 12.11
CA PHE A 259 -8.88 -4.35 11.83
C PHE A 259 -9.12 -3.56 13.12
N ALA A 260 -9.78 -4.16 14.11
CA ALA A 260 -9.92 -3.56 15.43
C ALA A 260 -8.57 -3.35 16.14
N GLN A 261 -7.69 -4.36 16.09
CA GLN A 261 -6.34 -4.31 16.67
C GLN A 261 -5.43 -3.31 15.94
N ILE A 262 -5.55 -3.16 14.61
CA ILE A 262 -4.83 -2.14 13.83
C ILE A 262 -5.22 -0.73 14.29
N ALA A 263 -6.52 -0.44 14.41
CA ALA A 263 -6.97 0.84 14.96
C ALA A 263 -6.51 1.04 16.42
N GLY A 264 -6.56 -0.03 17.23
CA GLY A 264 -6.07 -0.10 18.60
C GLY A 264 -4.56 0.16 18.76
N ALA A 265 -3.76 -0.19 17.75
CA ALA A 265 -2.33 0.07 17.67
C ALA A 265 -1.97 1.52 17.26
N GLY A 266 -2.95 2.41 17.17
CA GLY A 266 -2.74 3.82 16.80
C GLY A 266 -2.54 4.05 15.29
N LEU A 267 -2.84 3.04 14.46
CA LEU A 267 -2.73 3.09 13.00
C LEU A 267 -4.05 3.55 12.37
N ASN A 268 -3.98 4.31 11.28
CA ASN A 268 -5.16 4.93 10.64
C ASN A 268 -5.39 4.48 9.19
N TYR A 269 -4.55 3.58 8.69
CA TYR A 269 -4.56 3.12 7.32
C TYR A 269 -4.23 1.62 7.21
N VAL A 270 -4.77 0.99 6.16
CA VAL A 270 -4.32 -0.32 5.69
C VAL A 270 -4.03 -0.26 4.19
N ARG A 271 -2.95 -0.89 3.72
CA ARG A 271 -2.70 -1.16 2.29
C ARG A 271 -3.08 -2.61 2.02
N ILE A 272 -3.94 -2.85 1.04
CA ILE A 272 -4.51 -4.18 0.78
C ILE A 272 -4.11 -4.62 -0.63
N PRO A 273 -3.11 -5.51 -0.73
CA PRO A 273 -2.83 -6.28 -1.94
C PRO A 273 -4.09 -7.01 -2.43
N LEU A 274 -4.55 -6.66 -3.62
CA LEU A 274 -5.65 -7.31 -4.33
C LEU A 274 -5.13 -7.81 -5.68
N PRO A 275 -5.18 -9.13 -5.95
CA PRO A 275 -4.69 -9.66 -7.21
C PRO A 275 -5.79 -9.64 -8.28
N PHE A 276 -5.39 -9.65 -9.56
CA PHE A 276 -6.35 -9.56 -10.66
C PHE A 276 -7.42 -10.66 -10.70
N TRP A 277 -7.15 -11.85 -10.15
CA TRP A 277 -8.13 -12.95 -10.09
C TRP A 277 -9.31 -12.65 -9.16
N ALA A 278 -9.27 -11.57 -8.38
CA ALA A 278 -10.45 -10.99 -7.73
C ALA A 278 -11.54 -10.57 -8.76
N ILE A 279 -11.15 -10.29 -10.00
CA ILE A 279 -12.05 -9.86 -11.10
C ILE A 279 -12.37 -11.04 -12.02
N GLU A 280 -11.37 -11.61 -12.69
CA GLU A 280 -11.54 -12.79 -13.56
C GLU A 280 -10.22 -13.53 -13.80
N VAL A 281 -10.34 -14.78 -14.26
CA VAL A 281 -9.25 -15.59 -14.81
C VAL A 281 -9.55 -15.90 -16.28
N ARG A 282 -8.52 -16.13 -17.10
CA ARG A 282 -8.61 -16.53 -18.51
C ARG A 282 -7.74 -17.75 -18.80
N ASP A 283 -8.10 -18.45 -19.86
CA ASP A 283 -7.31 -19.56 -20.44
C ASP A 283 -6.94 -20.65 -19.42
N ASN A 284 -5.65 -20.80 -19.09
CA ASN A 284 -5.11 -21.81 -18.18
C ASN A 284 -4.73 -21.27 -16.78
N GLU A 285 -5.13 -20.04 -16.45
CA GLU A 285 -4.87 -19.42 -15.14
C GLU A 285 -5.52 -20.24 -14.00
N PRO A 286 -4.74 -20.81 -13.06
CA PRO A 286 -5.25 -21.78 -12.08
C PRO A 286 -5.92 -21.14 -10.87
N PHE A 287 -5.89 -19.81 -10.74
CA PHE A 287 -6.29 -19.07 -9.54
C PHE A 287 -7.78 -19.23 -9.17
N LEU A 288 -8.09 -19.10 -7.88
CA LEU A 288 -9.47 -19.10 -7.39
C LEU A 288 -10.18 -17.77 -7.72
N ALA A 289 -10.80 -17.73 -8.89
CA ALA A 289 -11.48 -16.54 -9.41
C ALA A 289 -12.58 -15.98 -8.48
N LYS A 290 -12.62 -14.65 -8.33
CA LYS A 290 -13.68 -13.84 -7.69
C LYS A 290 -13.89 -14.04 -6.19
N VAL A 291 -13.28 -15.03 -5.55
CA VAL A 291 -13.49 -15.28 -4.12
C VAL A 291 -12.78 -14.23 -3.25
N SER A 292 -11.56 -13.81 -3.59
CA SER A 292 -10.84 -12.76 -2.84
C SER A 292 -11.60 -11.42 -2.77
N TRP A 293 -12.37 -11.07 -3.82
CA TRP A 293 -13.23 -9.87 -3.83
C TRP A 293 -14.27 -9.85 -2.71
N LYS A 294 -14.89 -11.00 -2.40
CA LYS A 294 -15.86 -11.14 -1.28
C LYS A 294 -15.24 -10.72 0.06
N TYR A 295 -13.94 -10.97 0.25
CA TYR A 295 -13.21 -10.62 1.46
C TYR A 295 -12.69 -9.18 1.43
N PHE A 296 -12.37 -8.63 0.26
CA PHE A 296 -12.14 -7.19 0.11
C PHE A 296 -13.37 -6.35 0.49
N LEU A 297 -14.59 -6.79 0.14
CA LEU A 297 -15.83 -6.13 0.59
C LEU A 297 -15.98 -6.16 2.12
N LYS A 298 -15.58 -7.25 2.79
CA LYS A 298 -15.52 -7.32 4.26
C LYS A 298 -14.47 -6.38 4.82
N ALA A 299 -13.29 -6.27 4.20
CA ALA A 299 -12.26 -5.30 4.60
C ALA A 299 -12.75 -3.85 4.55
N ILE A 300 -13.53 -3.47 3.52
CA ILE A 300 -14.18 -2.16 3.46
C ILE A 300 -15.14 -1.95 4.64
N GLN A 301 -15.94 -2.95 4.99
CA GLN A 301 -16.88 -2.87 6.12
C GLN A 301 -16.14 -2.74 7.46
N TRP A 302 -15.09 -3.53 7.68
CA TRP A 302 -14.27 -3.48 8.90
C TRP A 302 -13.48 -2.17 9.00
N ALA A 303 -12.87 -1.72 7.90
CA ALA A 303 -12.19 -0.43 7.84
C ALA A 303 -13.13 0.72 8.19
N ARG A 304 -14.34 0.74 7.59
CA ARG A 304 -15.37 1.72 7.95
C ARG A 304 -15.74 1.65 9.42
N LYS A 305 -16.01 0.44 9.94
CA LYS A 305 -16.42 0.23 11.34
C LYS A 305 -15.40 0.81 12.31
N TYR A 306 -14.10 0.64 12.07
CA TYR A 306 -13.03 1.09 12.97
C TYR A 306 -12.38 2.43 12.58
N GLY A 307 -12.92 3.16 11.59
CA GLY A 307 -12.42 4.47 11.18
C GLY A 307 -11.08 4.44 10.42
N LEU A 308 -10.72 3.30 9.84
CA LEU A 308 -9.50 3.08 9.05
C LEU A 308 -9.73 3.42 7.57
N ARG A 309 -8.71 3.97 6.91
CA ARG A 309 -8.70 4.19 5.46
C ARG A 309 -7.96 3.07 4.73
N ILE A 310 -8.29 2.86 3.46
CA ILE A 310 -7.74 1.81 2.60
C ILE A 310 -6.94 2.43 1.45
N ASN A 311 -5.70 1.98 1.28
CA ASN A 311 -4.98 1.99 0.02
C ASN A 311 -5.22 0.63 -0.66
N LEU A 312 -6.07 0.58 -1.68
CA LEU A 312 -6.27 -0.62 -2.49
C LEU A 312 -5.07 -0.75 -3.41
N ASP A 313 -4.39 -1.89 -3.47
CA ASP A 313 -3.23 -2.08 -4.34
C ASP A 313 -3.43 -3.23 -5.32
N LEU A 314 -3.32 -2.96 -6.63
CA LEU A 314 -3.39 -3.98 -7.68
C LEU A 314 -2.04 -4.72 -7.75
N HIS A 315 -1.91 -5.72 -6.88
CA HIS A 315 -0.62 -6.29 -6.50
C HIS A 315 -0.06 -7.31 -7.52
N ALA A 316 -0.95 -7.96 -8.26
CA ALA A 316 -0.63 -8.95 -9.27
C ALA A 316 -1.47 -8.71 -10.52
N VAL A 317 -0.84 -8.67 -11.70
CA VAL A 317 -1.49 -8.43 -13.00
C VAL A 317 -1.18 -9.53 -14.02
N PRO A 318 -2.03 -9.73 -15.06
CA PRO A 318 -1.80 -10.75 -16.09
C PRO A 318 -0.43 -10.66 -16.73
N GLY A 319 0.25 -11.81 -16.87
CA GLY A 319 1.60 -11.92 -17.41
C GLY A 319 2.73 -11.60 -16.41
N SER A 320 2.42 -11.10 -15.21
CA SER A 320 3.35 -10.56 -14.21
C SER A 320 4.10 -9.30 -14.69
N GLN A 321 4.18 -8.33 -13.77
CA GLN A 321 4.90 -7.07 -13.91
C GLN A 321 6.34 -7.11 -13.39
N ASN A 322 6.74 -8.16 -12.66
CA ASN A 322 8.07 -8.24 -12.04
C ASN A 322 8.73 -9.63 -11.99
N GLY A 323 8.00 -10.71 -12.29
CA GLY A 323 8.51 -12.08 -12.23
C GLY A 323 8.77 -12.60 -10.81
N TYR A 324 8.32 -11.88 -9.77
CA TYR A 324 8.43 -12.29 -8.37
C TYR A 324 7.18 -13.06 -7.93
N ASN A 325 7.28 -13.89 -6.90
CA ASN A 325 6.22 -14.78 -6.45
C ASN A 325 4.90 -14.06 -6.07
N HIS A 326 4.99 -12.92 -5.38
CA HIS A 326 3.85 -12.09 -5.00
C HIS A 326 3.11 -11.44 -6.20
N SER A 327 3.63 -11.50 -7.43
CA SER A 327 2.86 -11.19 -8.65
C SER A 327 1.97 -12.35 -9.14
N GLY A 328 1.85 -13.42 -8.35
CA GLY A 328 1.04 -14.60 -8.61
C GLY A 328 1.77 -15.72 -9.35
N LYS A 329 2.69 -15.39 -10.28
CA LYS A 329 3.51 -16.36 -11.01
C LYS A 329 4.94 -15.84 -11.18
N GLY A 330 5.91 -16.53 -10.59
CA GLY A 330 7.32 -16.19 -10.70
C GLY A 330 7.94 -16.50 -12.09
N GLY A 331 9.13 -15.97 -12.31
CA GLY A 331 10.03 -16.33 -13.41
C GLY A 331 10.12 -15.35 -14.57
N GLN A 332 9.00 -14.76 -15.03
CA GLN A 332 8.98 -13.94 -16.25
C GLN A 332 8.09 -12.71 -16.10
N VAL A 333 8.49 -11.62 -16.76
CA VAL A 333 7.66 -10.41 -16.94
C VAL A 333 7.07 -10.42 -18.35
N ASN A 334 5.76 -10.60 -18.45
CA ASN A 334 5.00 -10.55 -19.70
C ASN A 334 3.90 -9.48 -19.68
N PHE A 335 3.85 -8.61 -18.65
CA PHE A 335 3.13 -7.35 -18.71
C PHE A 335 3.98 -6.29 -19.42
N LEU A 336 3.47 -5.67 -20.49
CA LEU A 336 4.18 -4.69 -21.36
C LEU A 336 5.56 -5.13 -21.89
N ASN A 337 5.87 -6.42 -21.83
CA ASN A 337 7.05 -7.05 -22.40
C ASN A 337 6.66 -8.32 -23.15
N GLY A 338 7.37 -8.63 -24.23
CA GLY A 338 7.08 -9.77 -25.10
C GLY A 338 5.79 -9.63 -25.91
N ILE A 339 5.50 -10.65 -26.70
CA ILE A 339 4.38 -10.66 -27.67
C ILE A 339 3.01 -10.40 -27.02
N MET A 340 2.77 -10.95 -25.82
CA MET A 340 1.53 -10.78 -25.08
C MET A 340 1.52 -9.56 -24.14
N GLY A 341 2.60 -8.76 -24.16
CA GLY A 341 2.76 -7.58 -23.32
C GLY A 341 1.64 -6.55 -23.44
N PHE A 342 1.19 -6.24 -24.66
CA PHE A 342 0.10 -5.30 -24.88
C PHE A 342 -1.29 -5.87 -24.55
N PRO A 343 -1.68 -7.10 -24.97
CA PRO A 343 -2.91 -7.75 -24.49
C PRO A 343 -3.03 -7.83 -22.95
N ASN A 344 -1.94 -8.17 -22.26
CA ASN A 344 -1.86 -8.18 -20.80
C ASN A 344 -2.08 -6.76 -20.21
N ALA A 345 -1.50 -5.73 -20.83
CA ALA A 345 -1.70 -4.34 -20.42
C ALA A 345 -3.14 -3.86 -20.67
N GLN A 346 -3.78 -4.22 -21.80
CA GLN A 346 -5.18 -3.91 -22.07
C GLN A 346 -6.09 -4.49 -20.99
N ARG A 347 -5.90 -5.78 -20.65
CA ARG A 347 -6.64 -6.48 -19.59
C ARG A 347 -6.43 -5.80 -18.23
N THR A 348 -5.21 -5.35 -17.94
CA THR A 348 -4.88 -4.60 -16.71
C THR A 348 -5.54 -3.22 -16.65
N LEU A 349 -5.60 -2.48 -17.76
CA LEU A 349 -6.29 -1.18 -17.81
C LEU A 349 -7.81 -1.33 -17.63
N ASP A 350 -8.43 -2.39 -18.16
CA ASP A 350 -9.83 -2.73 -17.87
C ASP A 350 -10.04 -3.05 -16.38
N TYR A 351 -9.10 -3.73 -15.72
CA TYR A 351 -9.17 -3.99 -14.28
C TYR A 351 -9.05 -2.73 -13.44
N ILE A 352 -8.16 -1.81 -13.83
CA ILE A 352 -8.04 -0.48 -13.23
C ILE A 352 -9.37 0.29 -13.39
N ARG A 353 -10.01 0.22 -14.58
CA ARG A 353 -11.32 0.82 -14.83
C ARG A 353 -12.39 0.26 -13.90
N ILE A 354 -12.54 -1.06 -13.84
CA ILE A 354 -13.50 -1.76 -12.97
C ILE A 354 -13.35 -1.33 -11.50
N LEU A 355 -12.13 -1.34 -10.99
CA LEU A 355 -11.86 -1.00 -9.59
C LEU A 355 -12.11 0.49 -9.34
N ALA A 356 -11.68 1.38 -10.25
CA ALA A 356 -11.92 2.82 -10.15
C ALA A 356 -13.41 3.17 -10.16
N GLU A 357 -14.18 2.53 -11.04
CA GLU A 357 -15.63 2.67 -11.14
C GLU A 357 -16.34 2.21 -9.86
N PHE A 358 -15.90 1.12 -9.26
CA PHE A 358 -16.44 0.63 -8.00
C PHE A 358 -16.11 1.56 -6.82
N ILE A 359 -14.82 1.84 -6.59
CA ILE A 359 -14.35 2.52 -5.36
C ILE A 359 -14.67 4.02 -5.33
N SER A 360 -14.99 4.62 -6.47
CA SER A 360 -15.31 6.06 -6.57
C SER A 360 -16.77 6.38 -6.26
N GLN A 361 -17.66 5.38 -6.14
CA GLN A 361 -19.06 5.60 -5.74
C GLN A 361 -19.13 6.22 -4.33
N PRO A 362 -20.17 7.02 -4.00
CA PRO A 362 -20.32 7.67 -2.70
C PRO A 362 -20.19 6.74 -1.49
N GLU A 363 -20.63 5.49 -1.63
CA GLU A 363 -20.62 4.44 -0.61
C GLU A 363 -19.19 4.01 -0.21
N TYR A 364 -18.18 4.17 -1.08
CA TYR A 364 -16.85 3.59 -0.90
C TYR A 364 -15.71 4.62 -0.79
N LYS A 365 -15.84 5.77 -1.46
CA LYS A 365 -14.74 6.72 -1.69
C LYS A 365 -14.13 7.37 -0.43
N ASN A 366 -14.85 7.37 0.69
CA ASN A 366 -14.35 7.89 1.98
C ASN A 366 -13.50 6.85 2.74
N VAL A 367 -13.64 5.56 2.38
CA VAL A 367 -12.90 4.44 2.96
C VAL A 367 -11.76 4.03 2.06
N VAL A 368 -12.03 3.75 0.77
CA VAL A 368 -10.99 3.46 -0.23
C VAL A 368 -10.55 4.77 -0.86
N THR A 369 -9.52 5.35 -0.27
CA THR A 369 -9.07 6.73 -0.52
C THR A 369 -7.78 6.81 -1.35
N MET A 370 -7.06 5.70 -1.48
CA MET A 370 -5.92 5.55 -2.38
C MET A 370 -6.06 4.27 -3.22
N PHE A 371 -5.54 4.28 -4.44
CA PHE A 371 -5.53 3.15 -5.36
C PHE A 371 -4.14 2.99 -6.01
N GLY A 372 -3.36 2.03 -5.52
CA GLY A 372 -2.17 1.45 -6.17
C GLY A 372 -2.56 0.78 -7.47
N VAL A 373 -2.13 1.37 -8.59
CA VAL A 373 -2.53 0.89 -9.93
C VAL A 373 -1.66 -0.24 -10.46
N LEU A 374 -0.46 -0.41 -9.91
CA LEU A 374 0.49 -1.46 -10.27
C LEU A 374 1.59 -1.56 -9.20
N ASN A 375 1.65 -2.68 -8.48
CA ASN A 375 2.69 -2.95 -7.50
C ASN A 375 4.02 -3.34 -8.16
N GLU A 376 5.14 -2.78 -7.69
CA GLU A 376 6.50 -3.23 -8.04
C GLU A 376 6.82 -3.57 -9.52
N PRO A 377 6.35 -2.82 -10.53
CA PRO A 377 6.73 -3.07 -11.93
C PRO A 377 8.25 -2.97 -12.15
N LEU A 378 8.82 -3.97 -12.81
CA LEU A 378 10.26 -4.08 -13.04
C LEU A 378 10.67 -3.27 -14.29
N GLU A 379 11.01 -2.00 -14.11
CA GLU A 379 11.27 -1.08 -15.22
C GLU A 379 12.35 -1.59 -16.17
N GLY A 380 13.46 -2.12 -15.66
CA GLY A 380 14.57 -2.56 -16.51
C GLY A 380 14.21 -3.69 -17.49
N THR A 381 13.04 -4.31 -17.36
CA THR A 381 12.44 -5.22 -18.35
C THR A 381 11.32 -4.56 -19.16
N ILE A 382 10.46 -3.75 -18.55
CA ILE A 382 9.29 -3.12 -19.21
C ILE A 382 9.66 -1.91 -20.09
N GLY A 383 10.56 -1.05 -19.60
CA GLY A 383 10.97 0.22 -20.17
C GLY A 383 10.15 1.42 -19.67
N ILE A 384 10.85 2.47 -19.21
CA ILE A 384 10.26 3.69 -18.63
C ILE A 384 9.28 4.42 -19.57
N THR A 385 9.47 4.34 -20.90
CA THR A 385 8.54 4.95 -21.86
C THR A 385 7.19 4.23 -21.86
N GLN A 386 7.20 2.90 -21.86
CA GLN A 386 6.03 2.05 -21.80
C GLN A 386 5.29 2.23 -20.47
N MET A 387 6.05 2.33 -19.38
CA MET A 387 5.53 2.62 -18.04
C MET A 387 4.87 4.01 -17.95
N ASN A 388 5.53 5.06 -18.45
CA ASN A 388 4.96 6.41 -18.44
C ASN A 388 3.66 6.50 -19.25
N SER A 389 3.62 5.83 -20.42
CA SER A 389 2.38 5.70 -21.20
C SER A 389 1.29 4.95 -20.44
N PHE A 390 1.60 3.84 -19.78
CA PHE A 390 0.64 3.07 -18.99
C PHE A 390 0.08 3.86 -17.80
N TYR A 391 0.94 4.51 -17.01
CA TYR A 391 0.53 5.35 -15.89
C TYR A 391 -0.29 6.57 -16.34
N TYR A 392 -0.02 7.12 -17.53
CA TYR A 392 -0.90 8.13 -18.15
C TYR A 392 -2.29 7.56 -18.48
N GLN A 393 -2.38 6.39 -19.11
CA GLN A 393 -3.68 5.76 -19.39
C GLN A 393 -4.45 5.43 -18.10
N ALA A 394 -3.77 4.89 -17.08
CA ALA A 394 -4.37 4.61 -15.78
C ALA A 394 -4.93 5.89 -15.13
N HIS A 395 -4.19 7.01 -15.18
CA HIS A 395 -4.69 8.30 -14.71
C HIS A 395 -5.93 8.77 -15.49
N GLN A 396 -5.93 8.70 -16.82
CA GLN A 396 -7.10 9.11 -17.63
C GLN A 396 -8.32 8.24 -17.33
N ILE A 397 -8.15 6.92 -17.19
CA ILE A 397 -9.22 5.98 -16.84
C ILE A 397 -9.79 6.32 -15.45
N ILE A 398 -8.94 6.44 -14.43
CA ILE A 398 -9.38 6.71 -13.07
C ILE A 398 -10.09 8.07 -12.97
N ARG A 399 -9.58 9.12 -13.63
CA ARG A 399 -10.22 10.45 -13.63
C ARG A 399 -11.47 10.54 -14.51
N THR A 400 -11.62 9.65 -15.49
CA THR A 400 -12.87 9.46 -16.24
C THR A 400 -13.97 8.85 -15.37
N ALA A 401 -13.64 7.84 -14.55
CA ALA A 401 -14.56 7.24 -13.59
C ALA A 401 -14.88 8.20 -12.44
N SER A 402 -13.83 8.68 -11.75
CA SER A 402 -13.95 9.42 -10.49
C SER A 402 -14.26 10.91 -10.61
N GLY A 403 -13.95 11.53 -11.75
CA GLY A 403 -13.87 12.98 -11.88
C GLY A 403 -12.53 13.57 -11.43
N ILE A 404 -12.40 14.89 -11.55
CA ILE A 404 -11.17 15.65 -11.23
C ILE A 404 -11.43 16.58 -10.04
N GLY A 405 -10.43 16.75 -9.18
CA GLY A 405 -10.45 17.68 -8.04
C GLY A 405 -10.71 17.01 -6.69
N GLU A 406 -10.46 17.75 -5.61
CA GLU A 406 -10.58 17.23 -4.24
C GLU A 406 -11.97 16.63 -3.96
N GLY A 407 -12.01 15.41 -3.37
CA GLY A 407 -13.24 14.68 -3.05
C GLY A 407 -13.85 13.82 -4.17
N ASN A 408 -13.27 13.84 -5.38
CA ASN A 408 -13.73 13.07 -6.55
C ASN A 408 -12.92 11.77 -6.71
N GLY A 409 -13.31 10.71 -5.98
CA GLY A 409 -12.62 9.41 -5.94
C GLY A 409 -11.19 9.44 -5.38
N PRO A 410 -10.37 8.41 -5.65
CA PRO A 410 -9.14 8.14 -4.90
C PRO A 410 -7.93 8.97 -5.36
N TRP A 411 -6.92 9.05 -4.49
CA TRP A 411 -5.54 9.28 -4.91
C TRP A 411 -5.02 8.09 -5.72
N ILE A 412 -4.36 8.36 -6.84
CA ILE A 412 -3.72 7.35 -7.67
C ILE A 412 -2.34 7.12 -7.08
N SER A 413 -2.07 5.92 -6.59
CA SER A 413 -0.75 5.51 -6.10
C SER A 413 0.01 4.80 -7.21
N MET A 414 1.24 5.24 -7.49
CA MET A 414 2.12 4.66 -8.50
C MET A 414 3.41 4.19 -7.84
N HIS A 415 3.81 2.94 -8.07
CA HIS A 415 5.10 2.45 -7.59
C HIS A 415 6.26 3.09 -8.38
N ASP A 416 7.35 3.44 -7.71
CA ASP A 416 8.53 4.12 -8.28
C ASP A 416 9.37 3.29 -9.27
N ALA A 417 8.93 2.06 -9.54
CA ALA A 417 9.51 1.10 -10.48
C ALA A 417 10.97 0.72 -10.21
N PHE A 418 11.41 0.86 -8.95
CA PHE A 418 12.81 0.68 -8.52
C PHE A 418 13.80 1.69 -9.13
N LEU A 419 13.30 2.82 -9.65
CA LEU A 419 14.13 3.91 -10.21
C LEU A 419 14.48 4.99 -9.18
N GLY A 420 13.98 4.89 -7.95
CA GLY A 420 14.13 5.89 -6.90
C GLY A 420 13.30 7.15 -7.14
N ALA A 421 12.97 7.84 -6.04
CA ALA A 421 11.94 8.88 -6.04
C ALA A 421 12.28 10.13 -6.88
N ASP A 422 13.55 10.49 -7.01
CA ASP A 422 13.99 11.68 -7.77
C ASP A 422 13.70 11.58 -9.27
N THR A 423 13.73 10.36 -9.83
CA THR A 423 13.40 10.09 -11.25
C THR A 423 11.99 10.56 -11.60
N TRP A 424 11.08 10.53 -10.63
CA TRP A 424 9.66 10.87 -10.82
C TRP A 424 9.33 12.34 -10.57
N ALA A 425 10.25 13.16 -10.05
CA ALA A 425 9.98 14.53 -9.59
C ALA A 425 9.13 15.38 -10.56
N ASN A 426 9.42 15.33 -11.86
CA ASN A 426 8.69 16.06 -12.91
C ASN A 426 7.69 15.19 -13.70
N PHE A 427 7.26 14.07 -13.14
CA PHE A 427 6.28 13.18 -13.76
C PHE A 427 4.88 13.81 -13.76
N MET A 428 4.24 13.74 -14.94
CA MET A 428 2.88 14.22 -15.25
C MET A 428 2.52 15.55 -14.53
N PRO A 429 3.23 16.68 -14.81
CA PRO A 429 2.95 17.94 -14.14
C PRO A 429 1.51 18.38 -14.41
N GLY A 430 0.77 18.76 -13.36
CA GLY A 430 -0.66 19.08 -13.46
C GLY A 430 -1.62 17.89 -13.26
N ALA A 431 -1.11 16.66 -13.07
CA ALA A 431 -1.91 15.52 -12.65
C ALA A 431 -2.70 15.79 -11.35
N ASP A 432 -3.91 15.25 -11.27
CA ASP A 432 -4.80 15.37 -10.11
C ASP A 432 -4.60 14.19 -9.14
N ARG A 433 -4.23 14.49 -7.89
CA ARG A 433 -4.13 13.53 -6.76
C ARG A 433 -3.38 12.27 -7.16
N LEU A 434 -2.12 12.46 -7.57
CA LEU A 434 -1.16 11.42 -7.86
C LEU A 434 -0.17 11.33 -6.70
N ALA A 435 0.11 10.11 -6.24
CA ALA A 435 1.02 9.81 -5.15
C ALA A 435 2.09 8.81 -5.61
N LEU A 436 3.33 9.01 -5.16
CA LEU A 436 4.46 8.11 -5.42
C LEU A 436 4.61 7.13 -4.24
N ASP A 437 4.71 5.85 -4.58
CA ASP A 437 4.86 4.73 -3.66
C ASP A 437 6.27 4.14 -3.84
N SER A 438 7.08 4.21 -2.78
CA SER A 438 8.44 3.67 -2.74
C SER A 438 8.51 2.51 -1.75
N HIS A 439 9.28 1.47 -2.06
CA HIS A 439 9.41 0.26 -1.22
C HIS A 439 10.85 0.11 -0.66
N PRO A 440 11.27 0.98 0.29
CA PRO A 440 12.63 0.94 0.83
C PRO A 440 12.85 -0.24 1.80
N TYR A 441 13.78 -1.11 1.43
CA TYR A 441 14.23 -2.25 2.24
C TYR A 441 15.76 -2.28 2.38
N PHE A 442 16.26 -2.58 3.57
CA PHE A 442 17.67 -2.90 3.80
C PHE A 442 18.02 -4.38 3.51
N THR A 443 17.00 -5.21 3.30
CA THR A 443 17.10 -6.68 3.33
C THR A 443 17.77 -7.30 2.11
N PHE A 444 17.44 -6.80 0.91
CA PHE A 444 17.63 -7.55 -0.34
C PHE A 444 18.91 -7.20 -1.12
N SER A 445 19.76 -6.35 -0.54
CA SER A 445 21.10 -6.04 -1.07
C SER A 445 21.96 -7.32 -1.20
N PRO A 446 22.75 -7.51 -2.27
CA PRO A 446 23.63 -8.68 -2.45
C PRO A 446 24.73 -8.73 -1.39
N THR A 447 25.13 -7.55 -0.91
CA THR A 447 25.97 -7.39 0.27
C THR A 447 25.02 -7.19 1.46
N PRO A 448 24.78 -8.20 2.30
CA PRO A 448 23.99 -8.05 3.51
C PRO A 448 24.65 -7.06 4.48
N LEU A 449 23.86 -6.44 5.35
CA LEU A 449 24.39 -5.62 6.44
C LEU A 449 25.23 -6.48 7.39
N ALA A 450 26.42 -6.00 7.74
CA ALA A 450 27.32 -6.70 8.66
C ALA A 450 26.86 -6.49 10.12
N PRO A 451 26.93 -7.52 10.99
CA PRO A 451 26.62 -7.34 12.41
C PRO A 451 27.61 -6.38 13.08
N PRO A 452 27.22 -5.71 14.19
CA PRO A 452 25.96 -5.88 14.91
C PRO A 452 24.83 -4.95 14.43
N LEU A 453 23.57 -5.36 14.64
CA LEU A 453 22.37 -4.53 14.41
C LEU A 453 22.48 -3.12 15.05
N SER A 454 23.13 -2.99 16.20
CA SER A 454 23.35 -1.70 16.88
C SER A 454 24.07 -0.64 16.03
N ALA A 455 24.81 -1.04 14.99
CA ALA A 455 25.41 -0.11 14.03
C ALA A 455 24.38 0.50 13.06
N HIS A 456 23.28 -0.22 12.79
CA HIS A 456 22.30 0.06 11.73
C HIS A 456 20.98 0.68 12.23
N VAL A 457 20.77 0.77 13.55
CA VAL A 457 19.49 1.23 14.14
C VAL A 457 19.05 2.65 13.77
N ASN A 458 19.90 3.45 13.10
CA ASN A 458 19.57 4.79 12.61
C ASN A 458 19.79 4.95 11.09
N ASP A 459 20.04 3.88 10.34
CA ASP A 459 20.37 3.96 8.91
C ASP A 459 19.21 4.53 8.07
N ALA A 460 17.96 4.24 8.45
CA ALA A 460 16.79 4.86 7.83
C ALA A 460 16.83 6.41 7.89
N CYS A 461 17.28 6.97 9.02
CA CYS A 461 17.36 8.42 9.21
C CYS A 461 18.36 9.08 8.27
N THR A 462 19.48 8.40 7.95
CA THR A 462 20.54 8.94 7.09
C THR A 462 20.29 8.64 5.62
N GLN A 463 19.68 7.50 5.29
CA GLN A 463 19.53 7.02 3.91
C GLN A 463 18.16 7.35 3.30
N TRP A 464 17.06 7.32 4.07
CA TRP A 464 15.70 7.46 3.51
C TRP A 464 15.09 8.84 3.73
N SER A 465 15.38 9.47 4.88
CA SER A 465 14.72 10.74 5.27
C SER A 465 14.94 11.86 4.25
N GLY A 466 16.15 12.01 3.71
CA GLY A 466 16.43 13.00 2.67
C GLY A 466 15.65 12.76 1.38
N ILE A 467 15.56 11.49 0.94
CA ILE A 467 14.89 11.09 -0.31
C ILE A 467 13.39 11.33 -0.22
N ILE A 468 12.73 10.84 0.84
CA ILE A 468 11.28 10.98 0.99
C ILE A 468 10.88 12.45 1.18
N ASN A 469 11.61 13.22 2.01
CA ASN A 469 11.32 14.65 2.17
C ASN A 469 11.63 15.44 0.88
N GLY A 470 12.66 15.06 0.11
CA GLY A 470 12.93 15.61 -1.22
C GLY A 470 11.76 15.39 -2.18
N SER A 471 11.31 14.14 -2.31
CA SER A 471 10.16 13.75 -3.13
C SER A 471 8.87 14.45 -2.70
N MET A 472 8.60 14.59 -1.40
CA MET A 472 7.44 15.34 -0.89
C MET A 472 7.43 16.82 -1.33
N ASN A 473 8.61 17.43 -1.55
CA ASN A 473 8.74 18.80 -2.03
C ASN A 473 8.68 18.92 -3.56
N THR A 474 9.13 17.90 -4.32
CA THR A 474 9.28 17.97 -5.78
C THR A 474 8.18 17.23 -6.55
N PHE A 475 7.88 15.99 -6.14
CA PHE A 475 6.81 15.18 -6.71
C PHE A 475 5.44 15.64 -6.19
N GLY A 476 5.23 15.57 -4.87
CA GLY A 476 3.94 15.86 -4.24
C GLY A 476 3.64 14.93 -3.06
N MET A 477 2.58 14.12 -3.15
CA MET A 477 2.38 13.07 -2.14
C MET A 477 3.34 11.92 -2.42
N SER A 478 4.22 11.60 -1.48
CA SER A 478 5.15 10.47 -1.56
C SER A 478 5.14 9.73 -0.23
N PHE A 479 5.18 8.40 -0.27
CA PHE A 479 5.13 7.58 0.93
C PHE A 479 5.85 6.25 0.73
N ALA A 480 6.16 5.56 1.82
CA ALA A 480 6.64 4.19 1.76
C ALA A 480 5.47 3.20 1.88
N GLY A 481 4.97 2.68 0.76
CA GLY A 481 3.90 1.67 0.76
C GLY A 481 4.37 0.33 1.30
N GLU A 482 5.67 0.09 1.35
CA GLU A 482 6.25 -1.06 2.04
C GLU A 482 7.59 -0.73 2.69
N TRP A 483 7.79 -1.24 3.91
CA TRP A 483 9.06 -1.26 4.65
C TRP A 483 8.93 -2.25 5.82
N SER A 484 10.03 -2.76 6.37
CA SER A 484 9.98 -3.71 7.50
C SER A 484 11.14 -3.51 8.48
N ASN A 485 11.18 -4.31 9.56
CA ASN A 485 12.38 -4.39 10.42
C ASN A 485 13.45 -5.34 9.85
N GLY A 486 13.34 -5.74 8.58
CA GLY A 486 14.25 -6.65 7.88
C GLY A 486 15.62 -6.03 7.61
N TRP A 487 16.45 -5.92 8.65
CA TRP A 487 17.87 -5.56 8.51
C TRP A 487 18.73 -6.73 7.96
N ASN A 488 18.16 -7.95 7.93
CA ASN A 488 18.70 -9.14 7.28
C ASN A 488 17.57 -9.96 6.63
N ASP A 489 17.93 -10.97 5.82
CA ASP A 489 17.00 -11.77 5.01
C ASP A 489 16.68 -13.17 5.57
N CYS A 490 16.72 -13.33 6.90
CA CYS A 490 16.63 -14.64 7.56
C CYS A 490 15.24 -15.29 7.66
N GLY A 491 14.17 -14.66 7.12
CA GLY A 491 12.81 -15.19 7.24
C GLY A 491 12.58 -16.45 6.41
N LEU A 492 11.82 -17.42 6.93
CA LEU A 492 11.45 -18.63 6.19
C LEU A 492 10.78 -18.27 4.86
N PHE A 493 11.37 -18.69 3.74
CA PHE A 493 10.95 -18.39 2.36
C PHE A 493 10.90 -16.91 1.98
N LEU A 494 11.54 -16.00 2.74
CA LEU A 494 11.53 -14.57 2.44
C LEU A 494 12.11 -14.25 1.05
N ASN A 495 13.12 -15.00 0.63
CA ASN A 495 13.71 -14.93 -0.72
C ASN A 495 13.02 -15.85 -1.76
N GLY A 496 11.91 -16.49 -1.39
CA GLY A 496 11.30 -17.57 -2.14
C GLY A 496 11.52 -18.96 -1.52
N VAL A 497 10.70 -19.92 -1.94
CA VAL A 497 10.75 -21.32 -1.50
C VAL A 497 12.06 -21.97 -1.95
N GLY A 498 12.80 -22.54 -1.00
CA GLY A 498 14.10 -23.19 -1.24
C GLY A 498 15.27 -22.25 -1.60
N ALA A 499 15.08 -20.93 -1.61
CA ALA A 499 16.04 -19.97 -2.16
C ALA A 499 17.26 -19.65 -1.27
N GLY A 500 17.27 -20.02 0.02
CA GLY A 500 18.35 -19.69 0.95
C GLY A 500 18.37 -18.21 1.38
N THR A 501 19.45 -17.80 2.05
CA THR A 501 19.63 -16.45 2.65
C THR A 501 20.99 -15.86 2.30
N ARG A 502 21.06 -14.55 2.06
CA ARG A 502 22.31 -13.80 1.85
C ARG A 502 23.06 -13.68 3.17
N TYR A 503 22.34 -13.54 4.28
CA TYR A 503 22.92 -13.46 5.62
C TYR A 503 23.75 -14.70 6.00
N GLU A 504 23.36 -15.91 5.56
CA GLU A 504 24.16 -17.13 5.76
C GLU A 504 25.09 -17.46 4.58
N GLY A 505 25.06 -16.65 3.50
CA GLY A 505 25.81 -16.92 2.26
C GLY A 505 25.31 -18.15 1.49
N THR A 506 24.03 -18.50 1.67
CA THR A 506 23.38 -19.66 1.02
C THR A 506 22.50 -19.29 -0.18
N PHE A 507 22.12 -18.02 -0.32
CA PHE A 507 21.33 -17.53 -1.46
C PHE A 507 22.16 -17.57 -2.76
N PRO A 508 21.65 -18.16 -3.87
CA PRO A 508 22.34 -18.23 -5.15
C PRO A 508 22.82 -16.87 -5.65
N GLY A 509 24.13 -16.76 -5.96
CA GLY A 509 24.76 -15.53 -6.41
C GLY A 509 25.08 -14.51 -5.30
N SER A 510 24.70 -14.74 -4.04
CA SER A 510 25.25 -13.94 -2.94
C SER A 510 26.75 -14.24 -2.74
N PRO A 511 27.55 -13.30 -2.21
CA PRO A 511 28.88 -13.62 -1.72
C PRO A 511 28.77 -14.71 -0.66
N ALA A 512 29.57 -15.77 -0.76
CA ALA A 512 29.58 -16.89 0.19
C ALA A 512 30.22 -16.54 1.56
N VAL A 513 29.92 -15.34 2.08
CA VAL A 513 30.43 -14.77 3.32
C VAL A 513 29.26 -14.59 4.28
N SER A 514 29.05 -15.61 5.12
CA SER A 514 28.07 -15.57 6.20
C SER A 514 28.35 -14.40 7.16
N GLN A 515 27.29 -13.70 7.54
CA GLN A 515 27.23 -12.66 8.56
C GLN A 515 26.78 -13.20 9.93
N GLY A 516 26.38 -14.47 10.00
CA GLY A 516 25.87 -15.14 11.21
C GLY A 516 24.92 -16.30 10.85
N SER A 517 24.14 -16.79 11.82
CA SER A 517 23.06 -17.76 11.55
C SER A 517 21.69 -17.08 11.59
N CYS A 518 20.78 -17.58 10.75
CA CYS A 518 19.38 -17.19 10.76
C CYS A 518 18.57 -17.87 11.88
N THR A 519 19.13 -18.84 12.60
CA THR A 519 18.54 -19.35 13.85
C THR A 519 18.32 -18.21 14.85
N ASP A 520 19.32 -17.32 14.99
CA ASP A 520 19.30 -16.16 15.89
C ASP A 520 18.18 -15.15 15.54
N TRP A 521 17.68 -15.17 14.30
CA TRP A 521 16.68 -14.22 13.77
C TRP A 521 15.31 -14.85 13.50
N THR A 522 15.19 -16.17 13.61
CA THR A 522 13.91 -16.92 13.50
C THR A 522 13.43 -17.47 14.84
N ASP A 523 14.30 -17.53 15.87
CA ASP A 523 13.95 -17.83 17.26
C ASP A 523 13.68 -16.56 18.09
N TRP A 524 12.68 -15.77 17.67
CA TRP A 524 12.31 -14.52 18.34
C TRP A 524 11.93 -14.66 19.83
N ALA A 525 11.63 -15.88 20.28
CA ALA A 525 11.33 -16.18 21.67
C ALA A 525 12.56 -16.09 22.59
N SER A 526 13.77 -16.31 22.06
CA SER A 526 15.04 -16.16 22.81
C SER A 526 15.66 -14.77 22.70
N TRP A 527 15.07 -13.85 21.92
CA TRP A 527 15.56 -12.48 21.79
C TRP A 527 15.61 -11.74 23.13
N THR A 528 16.81 -11.27 23.46
CA THR A 528 17.08 -10.49 24.68
C THR A 528 16.35 -9.14 24.67
N ALA A 529 16.21 -8.53 25.84
CA ALA A 529 15.69 -7.16 25.96
C ALA A 529 16.49 -6.16 25.10
N ASP A 530 17.81 -6.33 25.01
CA ASP A 530 18.69 -5.48 24.19
C ASP A 530 18.43 -5.68 22.69
N THR A 531 18.29 -6.93 22.23
CA THR A 531 17.90 -7.25 20.84
C THR A 531 16.57 -6.59 20.48
N LYS A 532 15.56 -6.74 21.33
CA LYS A 532 14.23 -6.15 21.15
C LYS A 532 14.27 -4.62 21.15
N SER A 533 15.07 -4.02 22.02
CA SER A 533 15.27 -2.56 22.07
C SER A 533 15.99 -2.02 20.82
N GLN A 534 16.93 -2.78 20.26
CA GLN A 534 17.61 -2.39 19.01
C GLN A 534 16.66 -2.47 17.80
N ILE A 535 15.86 -3.53 17.71
CA ILE A 535 14.81 -3.64 16.68
C ILE A 535 13.76 -2.52 16.84
N LYS A 536 13.35 -2.19 18.08
CA LYS A 536 12.45 -1.04 18.32
C LYS A 536 13.08 0.28 17.87
N GLN A 537 14.36 0.51 18.13
CA GLN A 537 15.05 1.72 17.66
C GLN A 537 15.12 1.79 16.13
N PHE A 538 15.41 0.68 15.45
CA PHE A 538 15.37 0.58 13.99
C PHE A 538 13.97 0.84 13.43
N SER A 539 12.93 0.35 14.11
CA SER A 539 11.53 0.61 13.74
C SER A 539 11.16 2.09 13.89
N MET A 540 11.53 2.72 15.02
CA MET A 540 11.25 4.14 15.27
C MET A 540 12.03 5.06 14.31
N SER A 541 13.27 4.73 13.97
CA SER A 541 14.05 5.51 12.98
C SER A 541 13.46 5.37 11.57
N SER A 542 13.00 4.18 11.19
CA SER A 542 12.28 3.94 9.93
C SER A 542 10.95 4.70 9.86
N MET A 543 10.12 4.64 10.91
CA MET A 543 8.85 5.38 10.98
C MET A 543 9.04 6.90 10.82
N ASP A 544 10.05 7.49 11.47
CA ASP A 544 10.29 8.94 11.41
C ASP A 544 10.96 9.37 10.10
N ALA A 545 11.87 8.55 9.54
CA ALA A 545 12.51 8.82 8.26
C ALA A 545 11.52 8.80 7.09
N LEU A 546 10.59 7.83 7.09
CA LEU A 546 9.62 7.64 6.02
C LEU A 546 8.40 8.57 6.20
N GLY A 547 7.98 8.86 7.44
CA GLY A 547 6.97 9.86 7.78
C GLY A 547 5.52 9.50 7.42
N GLN A 548 5.28 9.16 6.15
CA GLN A 548 4.05 8.60 5.59
C GLN A 548 4.39 7.17 5.18
N SER A 549 3.85 6.15 5.86
CA SER A 549 4.29 4.77 5.58
C SER A 549 3.30 3.66 5.95
N PHE A 550 3.51 2.50 5.33
CA PHE A 550 2.80 1.25 5.56
C PHE A 550 3.81 0.12 5.82
N PHE A 551 3.82 -0.44 7.03
CA PHE A 551 4.74 -1.53 7.36
C PHE A 551 4.31 -2.85 6.66
N TRP A 552 5.26 -3.56 6.05
CA TRP A 552 5.09 -4.89 5.46
C TRP A 552 5.52 -5.97 6.48
N THR A 553 4.60 -6.69 7.11
CA THR A 553 3.11 -6.69 7.01
C THR A 553 2.48 -6.67 8.41
N TRP A 554 1.16 -6.51 8.51
CA TRP A 554 0.43 -6.57 9.78
C TRP A 554 0.77 -7.84 10.57
N LYS A 555 0.68 -9.02 9.93
CA LYS A 555 1.03 -10.30 10.56
C LYS A 555 1.50 -11.35 9.57
N ILE A 556 2.22 -12.31 10.12
CA ILE A 556 2.73 -13.52 9.47
C ILE A 556 2.02 -14.72 10.11
N ALA A 557 1.63 -15.72 9.32
CA ALA A 557 1.05 -16.96 9.82
C ALA A 557 2.11 -17.87 10.45
N ASN A 558 1.67 -18.83 11.26
CA ASN A 558 2.55 -19.90 11.70
C ASN A 558 2.91 -20.82 10.54
N SER A 559 4.16 -21.30 10.53
CA SER A 559 4.59 -22.44 9.71
C SER A 559 4.06 -23.76 10.28
N THR A 560 4.37 -24.88 9.62
CA THR A 560 4.12 -26.23 10.16
C THR A 560 4.85 -26.50 11.49
N ALA A 561 5.84 -25.68 11.88
CA ALA A 561 6.46 -25.72 13.21
C ALA A 561 5.62 -25.04 14.31
N GLY A 562 4.45 -24.46 13.97
CA GLY A 562 3.55 -23.85 14.93
C GLY A 562 3.97 -22.47 15.45
N LYS A 563 4.95 -21.83 14.80
CA LYS A 563 5.44 -20.48 15.13
C LYS A 563 5.60 -19.60 13.88
N VAL A 564 5.66 -18.29 14.08
CA VAL A 564 6.10 -17.32 13.06
C VAL A 564 7.61 -17.45 12.85
N GLU A 565 8.04 -17.62 11.61
CA GLU A 565 9.45 -17.79 11.22
C GLU A 565 9.99 -16.64 10.34
N SER A 566 9.24 -15.54 10.23
CA SER A 566 9.68 -14.27 9.63
C SER A 566 9.39 -13.08 10.58
N PRO A 567 9.91 -13.09 11.83
CA PRO A 567 9.44 -12.19 12.90
C PRO A 567 9.75 -10.70 12.67
N LEU A 568 10.80 -10.37 11.89
CA LEU A 568 11.13 -8.99 11.50
C LEU A 568 10.08 -8.35 10.56
N TRP A 569 9.16 -9.15 10.05
CA TRP A 569 8.14 -8.79 9.06
C TRP A 569 6.70 -8.83 9.62
N SER A 570 6.54 -8.98 10.93
CA SER A 570 5.23 -9.03 11.60
C SER A 570 5.06 -7.86 12.58
N TYR A 571 4.23 -6.88 12.22
CA TYR A 571 3.90 -5.74 13.08
C TYR A 571 3.23 -6.21 14.38
N GLN A 572 2.22 -7.08 14.27
CA GLN A 572 1.43 -7.62 15.36
C GLN A 572 2.30 -8.39 16.36
N LEU A 573 3.18 -9.28 15.89
CA LEU A 573 4.09 -10.03 16.76
C LEU A 573 5.04 -9.09 17.51
N GLY A 574 5.52 -8.04 16.84
CA GLY A 574 6.43 -7.06 17.42
C GLY A 574 5.80 -6.14 18.46
N LEU A 575 4.52 -5.78 18.29
CA LEU A 575 3.73 -5.13 19.35
C LEU A 575 3.60 -6.05 20.56
N GLN A 576 3.15 -7.30 20.35
CA GLN A 576 2.88 -8.27 21.41
C GLN A 576 4.14 -8.60 22.23
N ASN A 577 5.33 -8.54 21.62
CA ASN A 577 6.58 -9.00 22.23
C ASN A 577 7.60 -7.89 22.52
N GLY A 578 7.27 -6.62 22.24
CA GLY A 578 8.00 -5.45 22.73
C GLY A 578 9.13 -4.92 21.84
N TRP A 579 9.13 -5.22 20.53
CA TRP A 579 10.09 -4.65 19.56
C TRP A 579 9.47 -3.65 18.57
N MET A 580 8.21 -3.24 18.81
CA MET A 580 7.54 -2.13 18.14
C MET A 580 7.13 -1.06 19.19
N PRO A 581 7.01 0.22 18.82
CA PRO A 581 6.39 1.22 19.68
C PRO A 581 4.89 0.92 19.88
N THR A 582 4.41 1.05 21.12
CA THR A 582 3.00 0.83 21.47
C THR A 582 2.13 2.03 21.10
N ASP A 583 2.71 3.23 21.14
CA ASP A 583 2.16 4.42 20.50
C ASP A 583 3.07 4.79 19.33
N PRO A 584 2.61 4.70 18.07
CA PRO A 584 3.47 4.95 16.90
C PRO A 584 3.98 6.40 16.82
N ARG A 585 3.45 7.32 17.64
CA ARG A 585 3.97 8.69 17.80
C ARG A 585 5.26 8.75 18.62
N GLU A 586 5.63 7.69 19.35
CA GLU A 586 6.95 7.55 19.99
C GLU A 586 8.11 7.71 18.98
N ALA A 587 7.87 7.38 17.71
CA ALA A 587 8.85 7.56 16.65
C ALA A 587 9.09 9.04 16.26
N ASP A 588 8.11 9.93 16.42
CA ASP A 588 8.16 11.28 15.85
C ASP A 588 9.36 12.09 16.39
N GLY A 589 10.26 12.49 15.50
CA GLY A 589 11.48 13.24 15.81
C GLY A 589 12.70 12.37 16.14
N THR A 590 12.62 11.03 16.06
CA THR A 590 13.75 10.10 16.26
C THR A 590 14.97 10.47 15.43
N CYS A 591 14.75 10.83 14.16
CA CYS A 591 15.81 11.17 13.21
C CYS A 591 16.37 12.59 13.37
N LYS A 592 15.76 13.43 14.22
CA LYS A 592 16.15 14.84 14.41
C LYS A 592 16.29 15.59 13.08
N ASN A 593 15.36 15.29 12.15
CA ASN A 593 15.44 15.65 10.74
C ASN A 593 15.81 17.13 10.56
N ALA A 594 16.90 17.38 9.83
CA ALA A 594 17.42 18.73 9.59
C ALA A 594 16.58 19.52 8.58
N SER A 595 15.86 18.83 7.69
CA SER A 595 15.07 19.40 6.60
C SER A 595 13.73 18.66 6.43
N PRO A 596 12.84 18.67 7.45
CA PRO A 596 11.55 18.01 7.36
C PRO A 596 10.64 18.70 6.34
N PHE A 597 9.81 17.92 5.64
CA PHE A 597 8.73 18.45 4.84
C PHE A 597 7.73 19.22 5.73
N ALA A 598 7.57 20.51 5.46
CA ALA A 598 6.74 21.40 6.28
C ALA A 598 5.26 21.45 5.83
N GLY A 599 4.96 20.99 4.61
CA GLY A 599 3.64 21.08 4.00
C GLY A 599 3.16 22.51 3.72
N PRO A 600 1.95 22.65 3.12
CA PRO A 600 1.19 21.59 2.46
C PRO A 600 1.86 21.14 1.15
N ILE A 601 1.36 20.07 0.54
CA ILE A 601 1.79 19.63 -0.81
C ILE A 601 1.53 20.74 -1.83
N ALA A 602 2.51 20.97 -2.71
CA ALA A 602 2.47 21.99 -3.77
C ALA A 602 2.88 21.38 -5.13
N PRO A 603 2.45 21.98 -6.26
CA PRO A 603 1.42 23.00 -6.38
C PRO A 603 0.01 22.45 -6.06
N PRO A 604 -1.01 23.30 -5.81
CA PRO A 604 -2.37 22.88 -5.46
C PRO A 604 -3.03 21.89 -6.44
N ALA A 605 -2.61 21.88 -7.71
CA ALA A 605 -3.04 20.89 -8.69
C ALA A 605 -2.81 19.44 -8.23
N ARG A 606 -1.69 19.17 -7.54
CA ARG A 606 -1.34 17.83 -7.02
C ARG A 606 -2.34 17.31 -5.98
N THR A 607 -3.06 18.19 -5.26
CA THR A 607 -4.06 17.80 -4.24
C THR A 607 -5.51 17.92 -4.74
N GLY A 608 -5.73 18.19 -6.03
CA GLY A 608 -7.08 18.40 -6.58
C GLY A 608 -7.58 19.85 -6.47
N GLY A 609 -6.70 20.81 -6.21
CA GLY A 609 -6.98 22.24 -6.24
C GLY A 609 -6.84 22.87 -7.64
N VAL A 610 -6.60 24.18 -7.68
CA VAL A 610 -6.50 24.94 -8.93
C VAL A 610 -5.41 24.36 -9.86
N GLY A 611 -5.82 24.05 -11.09
CA GLY A 611 -4.95 23.46 -12.13
C GLY A 611 -4.95 21.93 -12.18
N ALA A 612 -5.62 21.24 -11.24
CA ALA A 612 -5.74 19.79 -11.25
C ALA A 612 -6.33 19.27 -12.57
N GLY A 613 -5.73 18.20 -13.11
CA GLY A 613 -6.10 17.60 -14.39
C GLY A 613 -5.65 18.38 -15.63
N THR A 614 -5.05 19.58 -15.48
CA THR A 614 -4.45 20.33 -16.58
C THR A 614 -3.01 19.87 -16.77
N ILE A 615 -2.84 18.65 -17.29
CA ILE A 615 -1.52 18.04 -17.51
C ILE A 615 -0.74 18.86 -18.55
N ASP A 616 0.56 19.05 -18.31
CA ASP A 616 1.45 19.75 -19.24
C ASP A 616 1.35 19.15 -20.67
N PRO A 617 1.03 19.95 -21.70
CA PRO A 617 0.80 19.43 -23.05
C PRO A 617 2.04 18.81 -23.71
N ALA A 618 3.26 19.25 -23.39
CA ALA A 618 4.48 18.69 -23.97
C ALA A 618 4.85 17.34 -23.32
N TRP A 619 4.65 17.24 -22.01
CA TRP A 619 4.71 15.96 -21.29
C TRP A 619 3.66 14.99 -21.82
N ALA A 620 2.39 15.41 -21.91
CA ALA A 620 1.29 14.59 -22.41
C ALA A 620 1.55 14.09 -23.84
N ALA A 621 2.00 14.97 -24.75
CA ALA A 621 2.31 14.59 -26.14
C ALA A 621 3.39 13.50 -26.26
N SER A 622 4.23 13.32 -25.23
CA SER A 622 5.30 12.32 -25.20
C SER A 622 4.81 10.93 -24.79
N TYR A 623 3.68 10.82 -24.06
CA TYR A 623 3.21 9.57 -23.44
C TYR A 623 1.72 9.26 -23.68
N SER A 624 0.96 10.16 -24.29
CA SER A 624 -0.48 9.97 -24.56
C SER A 624 -0.78 8.99 -25.70
N ALA A 625 0.20 8.68 -26.54
CA ALA A 625 0.07 7.68 -27.59
C ALA A 625 -0.10 6.27 -26.97
N TRP A 626 -1.25 5.65 -27.22
CA TRP A 626 -1.57 4.30 -26.77
C TRP A 626 -2.25 3.51 -27.91
N PRO A 627 -1.79 2.29 -28.24
CA PRO A 627 -0.57 1.62 -27.78
C PRO A 627 0.73 2.44 -27.89
N PRO A 628 1.76 2.15 -27.07
CA PRO A 628 3.13 2.64 -27.33
C PRO A 628 3.61 2.14 -28.70
N ALA A 629 4.46 2.89 -29.40
CA ALA A 629 4.92 2.51 -30.74
C ALA A 629 5.69 1.17 -30.76
N SER A 630 6.35 0.83 -29.66
CA SER A 630 6.98 -0.47 -29.43
C SER A 630 6.93 -0.86 -27.96
N ILE A 631 7.09 -2.15 -27.69
CA ILE A 631 7.32 -2.72 -26.35
C ILE A 631 8.58 -3.59 -26.37
N ASN A 632 9.21 -3.72 -25.20
CA ASN A 632 10.36 -4.61 -25.04
C ASN A 632 9.98 -6.06 -25.36
N GLY A 633 10.94 -6.86 -25.81
CA GLY A 633 10.72 -8.27 -26.18
C GLY A 633 9.88 -8.53 -27.45
N ALA A 634 9.15 -7.56 -28.00
CA ALA A 634 8.39 -7.71 -29.25
C ALA A 634 8.72 -6.67 -30.34
N GLY A 635 9.26 -5.50 -29.98
CA GLY A 635 9.39 -4.40 -30.94
C GLY A 635 8.02 -3.79 -31.24
N ALA A 636 7.66 -3.68 -32.51
CA ALA A 636 6.32 -3.20 -32.89
C ALA A 636 5.22 -4.14 -32.36
N ILE A 637 4.13 -3.57 -31.84
CA ILE A 637 3.04 -4.36 -31.27
C ILE A 637 2.30 -5.11 -32.37
N THR A 638 2.31 -6.44 -32.27
CA THR A 638 1.74 -7.36 -33.26
C THR A 638 0.47 -8.06 -32.77
N ALA A 639 0.22 -8.10 -31.46
CA ALA A 639 -0.99 -8.68 -30.86
C ALA A 639 -1.79 -7.61 -30.11
N ALA A 640 -3.11 -7.59 -30.29
CA ALA A 640 -4.04 -6.80 -29.49
C ALA A 640 -5.36 -7.54 -29.25
N TYR A 641 -6.02 -7.22 -28.14
CA TYR A 641 -7.41 -7.56 -27.85
C TYR A 641 -8.37 -6.49 -28.38
N THR A 642 -9.62 -6.85 -28.60
CA THR A 642 -10.68 -5.99 -29.15
C THR A 642 -11.77 -5.69 -28.09
N PRO A 643 -12.30 -4.46 -28.00
CA PRO A 643 -13.34 -4.09 -27.04
C PRO A 643 -14.71 -4.66 -27.47
N THR A 644 -14.93 -5.95 -27.23
CA THR A 644 -16.18 -6.66 -27.54
C THR A 644 -16.66 -7.57 -26.40
N GLY A 645 -15.98 -7.56 -25.24
CA GLY A 645 -16.39 -8.29 -24.05
C GLY A 645 -17.61 -7.66 -23.38
N PRO A 646 -18.24 -8.34 -22.39
CA PRO A 646 -19.30 -7.74 -21.59
C PRO A 646 -18.79 -6.49 -20.86
N ILE A 647 -19.71 -5.58 -20.49
CA ILE A 647 -19.38 -4.52 -19.53
C ILE A 647 -19.26 -5.19 -18.15
N PRO A 648 -18.11 -5.08 -17.49
CA PRO A 648 -17.86 -5.72 -16.20
C PRO A 648 -18.48 -4.94 -15.06
N THR A 649 -19.11 -5.62 -14.11
CA THR A 649 -19.43 -5.05 -12.80
C THR A 649 -19.02 -6.04 -11.71
N LEU A 650 -18.37 -5.54 -10.66
CA LEU A 650 -18.09 -6.33 -9.47
C LEU A 650 -19.32 -6.37 -8.56
N PRO A 651 -19.60 -7.50 -7.89
CA PRO A 651 -20.74 -7.58 -6.99
C PRO A 651 -20.54 -6.63 -5.81
N VAL A 652 -21.61 -5.93 -5.45
CA VAL A 652 -21.70 -5.06 -4.28
C VAL A 652 -21.99 -5.87 -3.00
N PRO A 653 -21.71 -5.35 -1.79
CA PRO A 653 -22.00 -6.04 -0.54
C PRO A 653 -23.49 -6.34 -0.38
N THR A 654 -23.79 -7.55 0.09
CA THR A 654 -25.14 -7.96 0.49
C THR A 654 -25.34 -7.71 1.99
N PHE A 655 -26.42 -6.99 2.33
CA PHE A 655 -26.81 -6.75 3.73
C PHE A 655 -28.06 -7.57 4.06
N THR A 656 -27.90 -8.62 4.86
CA THR A 656 -29.01 -9.47 5.31
C THR A 656 -29.68 -8.85 6.53
N GLN A 657 -30.98 -8.57 6.45
CA GLN A 657 -31.74 -8.10 7.61
C GLN A 657 -31.89 -9.24 8.65
N PRO A 658 -31.69 -8.99 9.95
CA PRO A 658 -31.95 -9.99 10.99
C PRO A 658 -33.42 -10.44 10.96
N SER A 659 -33.66 -11.75 11.14
CA SER A 659 -35.00 -12.31 11.12
C SER A 659 -35.87 -11.71 12.23
N GLY A 660 -36.97 -11.04 11.84
CA GLY A 660 -37.89 -10.38 12.77
C GLY A 660 -37.64 -8.89 12.99
N ALA A 661 -36.57 -8.30 12.43
CA ALA A 661 -36.43 -6.85 12.39
C ALA A 661 -37.48 -6.23 11.43
N GLN A 662 -38.12 -5.12 11.84
CA GLN A 662 -38.94 -4.36 10.89
C GLN A 662 -38.05 -3.61 9.91
N ALA A 663 -38.33 -3.75 8.61
CA ALA A 663 -37.56 -3.09 7.56
C ALA A 663 -37.82 -1.57 7.59
N THR A 664 -36.88 -0.81 8.14
CA THR A 664 -36.97 0.66 8.31
C THR A 664 -36.13 1.46 7.32
N ALA A 665 -35.13 0.85 6.66
CA ALA A 665 -34.22 1.52 5.72
C ALA A 665 -34.05 0.75 4.41
N ASN A 666 -34.14 1.46 3.28
CA ASN A 666 -33.79 0.94 1.95
C ASN A 666 -32.29 1.13 1.72
N ILE A 667 -31.49 0.13 2.05
CA ILE A 667 -30.02 0.17 1.89
C ILE A 667 -29.69 0.06 0.40
N ASN A 668 -29.15 1.13 -0.19
CA ASN A 668 -28.55 1.10 -1.52
C ASN A 668 -27.04 0.85 -1.40
N PRO A 669 -26.51 -0.29 -1.88
CA PRO A 669 -25.08 -0.59 -1.84
C PRO A 669 -24.30 -0.04 -3.05
N GLY A 670 -24.93 0.83 -3.84
CA GLY A 670 -24.42 1.26 -5.15
C GLY A 670 -24.70 0.23 -6.25
N THR A 671 -24.21 0.52 -7.45
CA THR A 671 -24.33 -0.32 -8.66
C THR A 671 -23.07 -1.12 -8.95
N GLY A 672 -21.95 -0.77 -8.31
CA GLY A 672 -20.61 -1.21 -8.69
C GLY A 672 -19.97 -0.36 -9.80
N TRP A 673 -20.62 0.74 -10.22
CA TRP A 673 -20.21 1.54 -11.38
C TRP A 673 -20.63 3.02 -11.22
N THR A 674 -19.69 3.95 -11.07
CA THR A 674 -20.00 5.35 -10.73
C THR A 674 -20.31 6.22 -11.95
N ASN A 675 -19.67 5.97 -13.10
CA ASN A 675 -19.89 6.71 -14.33
C ASN A 675 -20.83 5.94 -15.25
N THR A 676 -22.14 6.20 -15.12
CA THR A 676 -23.17 5.60 -15.97
C THR A 676 -23.04 5.96 -17.46
N GLY A 677 -22.15 6.90 -17.81
CA GLY A 677 -21.80 7.23 -19.19
C GLY A 677 -20.77 6.29 -19.80
N ASP A 678 -19.92 5.64 -19.00
CA ASP A 678 -18.98 4.65 -19.52
C ASP A 678 -19.70 3.34 -19.87
N ASN A 679 -19.82 3.10 -21.17
CA ASN A 679 -20.39 1.89 -21.75
C ASN A 679 -19.34 1.13 -22.58
N THR A 680 -18.05 1.35 -22.31
CA THR A 680 -16.95 0.76 -23.06
C THR A 680 -16.86 -0.75 -22.80
N PRO A 681 -16.97 -1.61 -23.82
CA PRO A 681 -16.84 -3.06 -23.66
C PRO A 681 -15.41 -3.47 -23.28
N MET A 682 -15.23 -4.56 -22.52
CA MET A 682 -13.89 -5.06 -22.18
C MET A 682 -13.10 -5.56 -23.38
N ALA A 683 -11.77 -5.40 -23.31
CA ALA A 683 -10.81 -5.98 -24.23
C ALA A 683 -10.70 -7.50 -24.06
N VAL A 684 -11.12 -8.23 -25.10
CA VAL A 684 -11.09 -9.70 -25.18
C VAL A 684 -10.38 -10.18 -26.45
N ALA A 685 -10.01 -11.45 -26.48
CA ALA A 685 -9.45 -12.09 -27.67
C ALA A 685 -10.37 -11.91 -28.89
N VAL A 686 -9.80 -11.54 -30.04
CA VAL A 686 -10.56 -11.45 -31.30
C VAL A 686 -11.15 -12.83 -31.62
N GLN A 687 -12.47 -12.88 -31.87
CA GLN A 687 -13.18 -14.12 -32.13
C GLN A 687 -12.58 -14.87 -33.33
N GLY A 688 -12.18 -16.12 -33.13
CA GLY A 688 -11.53 -16.95 -34.16
C GLY A 688 -10.01 -16.81 -34.25
N CYS A 689 -9.38 -16.00 -33.40
CA CYS A 689 -7.91 -15.91 -33.29
C CYS A 689 -7.37 -16.75 -32.14
N THR A 690 -6.24 -17.43 -32.38
CA THR A 690 -5.50 -18.20 -31.38
C THR A 690 -4.31 -17.38 -30.88
N TYR A 691 -4.39 -16.83 -29.68
CA TYR A 691 -3.28 -16.09 -29.07
C TYR A 691 -2.25 -17.07 -28.47
N PRO A 692 -0.95 -16.72 -28.42
CA PRO A 692 0.02 -17.40 -27.58
C PRO A 692 -0.37 -17.34 -26.09
N ASP A 693 0.20 -18.24 -25.30
CA ASP A 693 0.07 -18.22 -23.83
C ASP A 693 0.55 -16.87 -23.26
N SER A 694 -0.29 -16.23 -22.44
CA SER A 694 -0.05 -14.90 -21.84
C SER A 694 1.06 -14.86 -20.80
N TRP A 695 1.51 -16.02 -20.33
CA TRP A 695 2.48 -16.22 -19.24
C TRP A 695 3.78 -16.92 -19.67
N THR A 696 3.81 -17.49 -20.88
CA THR A 696 5.03 -17.98 -21.57
C THR A 696 4.92 -17.77 -23.10
N PRO A 697 5.00 -16.53 -23.60
CA PRO A 697 4.71 -16.20 -25.00
C PRO A 697 5.82 -16.64 -25.97
N THR A 698 5.85 -17.93 -26.27
CA THR A 698 6.62 -18.50 -27.39
C THR A 698 5.70 -18.77 -28.57
N GLY A 699 6.15 -18.44 -29.78
CA GLY A 699 5.38 -18.66 -31.02
C GLY A 699 5.17 -17.37 -31.84
N ALA A 700 4.37 -17.48 -32.90
CA ALA A 700 4.05 -16.38 -33.80
C ALA A 700 2.66 -15.81 -33.52
N VAL A 701 2.47 -14.50 -33.73
CA VAL A 701 1.16 -13.86 -33.64
C VAL A 701 0.35 -14.12 -34.93
N PRO A 702 -0.91 -14.57 -34.85
CA PRO A 702 -1.76 -14.68 -36.04
C PRO A 702 -2.07 -13.29 -36.62
N ALA A 703 -2.12 -13.19 -37.94
CA ALA A 703 -2.45 -11.93 -38.63
C ALA A 703 -3.82 -11.33 -38.24
N CYS A 704 -4.75 -12.13 -37.71
CA CYS A 704 -6.06 -11.66 -37.24
C CYS A 704 -6.03 -10.98 -35.85
N ALA A 705 -4.94 -11.14 -35.09
CA ALA A 705 -4.70 -10.43 -33.83
C ALA A 705 -3.91 -9.11 -34.04
N ALA A 706 -3.57 -8.77 -35.29
CA ALA A 706 -2.79 -7.59 -35.63
C ALA A 706 -3.50 -6.28 -35.31
N VAL A 707 -2.71 -5.25 -34.97
CA VAL A 707 -3.19 -3.89 -34.72
C VAL A 707 -3.67 -3.27 -36.03
N GLY A 708 -4.95 -3.48 -36.37
CA GLY A 708 -5.59 -2.79 -37.49
C GLY A 708 -5.71 -1.30 -37.20
N ALA A 709 -5.37 -0.46 -38.20
CA ALA A 709 -5.37 1.01 -38.11
C ALA A 709 -6.75 1.67 -37.83
N ALA A 710 -7.81 0.87 -37.62
CA ALA A 710 -9.16 1.29 -37.26
C ALA A 710 -9.60 0.80 -35.86
N GLY A 711 -8.80 0.00 -35.15
CA GLY A 711 -9.12 -0.51 -33.80
C GLY A 711 -8.39 0.21 -32.64
N ALA A 712 -7.37 1.01 -32.94
CA ALA A 712 -6.46 1.61 -31.96
C ALA A 712 -6.89 3.00 -31.45
N GLY A 713 -8.19 3.34 -31.45
CA GLY A 713 -8.63 4.73 -31.25
C GLY A 713 -10.04 4.98 -30.71
N ALA A 714 -10.74 3.96 -30.19
CA ALA A 714 -12.07 4.13 -29.61
C ALA A 714 -12.22 3.22 -28.37
N GLY A 715 -12.01 3.77 -27.17
CA GLY A 715 -12.19 3.02 -25.91
C GLY A 715 -11.50 3.59 -24.68
N VAL A 716 -10.52 4.50 -24.82
CA VAL A 716 -10.04 5.32 -23.69
C VAL A 716 -10.28 6.78 -24.03
N VAL A 717 -10.88 7.49 -23.07
CA VAL A 717 -11.53 8.79 -23.31
C VAL A 717 -10.55 9.83 -23.81
N ALA A 718 -10.89 10.46 -24.93
CA ALA A 718 -10.34 11.77 -25.27
C ALA A 718 -10.73 12.73 -24.14
N GLY A 719 -9.75 13.05 -23.28
CA GLY A 719 -9.96 13.89 -22.09
C GLY A 719 -10.73 15.17 -22.44
N PRO A 720 -11.54 15.71 -21.49
CA PRO A 720 -12.47 16.79 -21.80
C PRO A 720 -11.73 17.96 -22.43
N ALA A 721 -12.02 18.21 -23.72
CA ALA A 721 -11.55 19.39 -24.40
C ALA A 721 -11.95 20.61 -23.56
N THR A 722 -10.98 21.47 -23.25
CA THR A 722 -11.10 22.60 -22.33
C THR A 722 -11.99 23.71 -22.91
N THR A 723 -13.29 23.39 -23.01
CA THR A 723 -14.34 24.35 -23.34
C THR A 723 -14.42 25.34 -22.19
N ARG A 724 -13.82 26.51 -22.45
CA ARG A 724 -13.71 27.64 -21.54
C ARG A 724 -15.09 28.20 -21.23
N ALA A 725 -15.82 27.55 -20.32
CA ALA A 725 -17.12 27.98 -19.85
C ALA A 725 -16.96 29.33 -19.13
N ALA A 726 -17.26 30.41 -19.85
CA ALA A 726 -17.27 31.75 -19.28
C ALA A 726 -18.36 31.81 -18.19
N ALA A 727 -17.94 32.02 -16.95
CA ALA A 727 -18.83 32.13 -15.81
C ALA A 727 -19.79 33.32 -16.00
N THR A 728 -21.02 33.02 -16.42
CA THR A 728 -22.12 33.98 -16.42
C THR A 728 -22.85 33.87 -15.08
N THR A 729 -22.62 34.85 -14.22
CA THR A 729 -23.23 34.94 -12.88
C THR A 729 -24.74 35.10 -12.99
N ARG A 730 -25.48 34.00 -12.79
CA ARG A 730 -26.94 34.06 -12.60
C ARG A 730 -27.25 34.21 -11.12
N ALA A 731 -27.63 35.44 -10.73
CA ALA A 731 -28.02 35.74 -9.35
C ALA A 731 -29.25 34.91 -8.93
N ALA A 732 -29.15 34.25 -7.77
CA ALA A 732 -30.28 33.56 -7.17
C ALA A 732 -31.24 34.59 -6.55
N ALA A 733 -32.47 34.64 -7.06
CA ALA A 733 -33.52 35.49 -6.50
C ALA A 733 -34.10 34.87 -5.23
N THR A 734 -33.84 35.47 -4.07
CA THR A 734 -34.54 35.17 -2.82
C THR A 734 -35.78 36.05 -2.67
N THR A 735 -36.90 35.46 -2.27
CA THR A 735 -38.21 36.14 -2.19
C THR A 735 -38.75 36.20 -0.77
N SER A 736 -39.17 37.41 -0.35
CA SER A 736 -40.09 37.72 0.78
C SER A 736 -39.64 37.39 2.22
N ARG A 737 -39.96 38.17 3.26
CA ARG A 737 -40.74 39.43 3.43
C ARG A 737 -40.23 40.19 4.71
N PRO A 738 -40.65 41.45 4.98
CA PRO A 738 -39.83 42.42 5.73
C PRO A 738 -40.26 42.71 7.19
N ARG A 739 -39.41 43.44 7.93
CA ARG A 739 -39.76 44.14 9.18
C ARG A 739 -39.18 45.57 9.21
N THR A 740 -40.06 46.54 8.93
CA THR A 740 -40.15 47.95 9.39
C THR A 740 -38.93 48.67 10.04
N THR A 741 -38.37 49.63 9.30
CA THR A 741 -38.16 51.08 9.62
C THR A 741 -38.05 51.61 11.06
N THR A 742 -36.97 52.39 11.32
CA THR A 742 -36.88 53.75 11.98
C THR A 742 -35.38 54.09 12.19
N THR A 743 -34.71 54.98 11.45
CA THR A 743 -34.64 56.49 11.46
C THR A 743 -33.43 57.07 12.24
N ASP A 744 -32.80 58.07 11.59
CA ASP A 744 -31.94 59.17 12.11
C ASP A 744 -30.51 58.89 12.67
N ASP A 745 -29.55 59.84 12.69
CA ASP A 745 -29.11 60.90 11.73
C ASP A 745 -27.75 61.52 12.24
N ASN A 746 -27.07 62.35 11.42
CA ASN A 746 -26.05 63.37 11.75
C ASN A 746 -24.54 63.05 11.95
N LEU A 747 -23.72 63.62 11.04
CA LEU A 747 -22.56 64.56 11.17
C LEU A 747 -21.37 64.30 12.18
N ALA A 748 -20.13 64.81 12.01
CA ALA A 748 -19.27 65.22 10.87
C ALA A 748 -17.86 65.75 11.34
N ARG A 749 -16.80 65.62 10.50
CA ARG A 749 -15.46 66.35 10.51
C ARG A 749 -14.50 66.07 11.71
N ARG A 750 -13.16 66.02 11.60
CA ARG A 750 -12.17 66.92 10.91
C ARG A 750 -10.84 66.20 10.52
N GLU A 751 -9.95 66.94 9.85
CA GLU A 751 -8.72 66.49 9.16
C GLU A 751 -7.43 66.44 10.02
N ALA A 752 -6.40 65.70 9.56
CA ALA A 752 -5.04 66.23 9.24
C ALA A 752 -4.04 65.14 8.77
N GLN A 753 -3.25 65.43 7.71
CA GLN A 753 -1.93 64.80 7.41
C GLN A 753 -0.82 65.88 7.58
N PRO A 754 0.50 65.53 7.53
CA PRO A 754 1.23 65.65 6.25
C PRO A 754 2.44 64.70 5.98
N THR A 755 2.42 64.06 4.80
CA THR A 755 3.49 63.88 3.77
C THR A 755 5.01 63.81 4.05
N GLY A 756 5.70 62.91 3.31
CA GLY A 756 7.11 63.08 2.86
C GLY A 756 7.75 61.87 2.10
N ARG A 757 7.56 61.74 0.77
CA ARG A 757 8.54 61.70 -0.36
C ARG A 757 9.99 61.25 -0.04
N TYR A 758 10.70 60.43 -0.85
CA TYR A 758 11.00 60.58 -2.30
C TYR A 758 11.37 59.24 -2.99
N ALA A 759 11.45 59.23 -4.34
CA ALA A 759 11.91 58.09 -5.16
C ALA A 759 12.75 58.53 -6.39
N ARG A 760 13.67 57.66 -6.85
CA ARG A 760 14.37 57.54 -8.18
C ARG A 760 15.72 56.77 -7.99
N ALA A 761 16.42 56.20 -8.97
CA ALA A 761 16.14 55.52 -10.26
C ALA A 761 17.51 55.21 -10.95
N LEU A 762 17.53 54.39 -12.03
CA LEU A 762 18.66 54.12 -12.97
C LEU A 762 19.79 53.19 -12.42
N GLU A 763 20.51 52.35 -13.20
CA GLU A 763 20.46 51.98 -14.63
C GLU A 763 21.11 50.59 -14.89
N ALA A 764 21.10 50.08 -16.13
CA ALA A 764 21.59 48.74 -16.52
C ALA A 764 22.92 48.74 -17.32
N ARG A 765 23.66 47.60 -17.34
CA ARG A 765 24.51 47.09 -18.47
C ARG A 765 25.24 45.74 -18.20
N ILE A 766 24.87 44.70 -18.97
CA ILE A 766 25.71 43.86 -19.86
C ILE A 766 27.15 43.40 -19.42
N THR A 767 27.30 42.06 -19.23
CA THR A 767 28.40 41.06 -19.51
C THR A 767 29.87 41.48 -19.80
N PRO A 768 30.93 40.60 -19.67
CA PRO A 768 30.93 39.12 -19.72
C PRO A 768 31.87 38.36 -18.72
N ALA A 769 31.99 37.03 -18.90
CA ALA A 769 32.88 36.11 -18.18
C ALA A 769 34.38 36.24 -18.57
N PRO A 770 35.27 35.57 -17.82
CA PRO A 770 36.23 34.68 -18.47
C PRO A 770 36.42 33.31 -17.80
N GLN A 771 37.16 32.44 -18.48
CA GLN A 771 37.58 31.09 -18.08
C GLN A 771 38.65 31.09 -16.98
N ALA A 772 38.62 30.06 -16.13
CA ALA A 772 39.78 29.34 -15.61
C ALA A 772 39.33 27.92 -15.21
#